data_AF-A0A480XNV8-F1
#
_entry.id   AF-A0A480XNV8-F1
#
_cell.length_a   1.000
_cell.length_b   1.000
_cell.length_c   1.000
_cell.angle_alpha   90.00
_cell.angle_beta   90.00
_cell.angle_gamma   90.00
#
_symmetry.space_group_name_H-M   'P 1'
#
loop_
_entity.id
_entity.type
_entity.pdbx_description
1 polymer ?
#
loop_
_entity_poly.entity_id
_entity_poly.type
_entity_poly.pdbx_seq_one_letter_code
_entity_poly.pdbx_strand_id
1 'polypeptide(L)'
;MDLIPGVLLQLLLLVSSLGPGVVPLRAALRKPGKVGPPLDIILDTLNCTAFSIQWKMPRHAGSSIMGYTVFYSEVGEEKALQEWSHTVPLSLDAPTTGRLDHQVIFEEVIGNLKPGTEYRVSVAAYSQMGKGRLSSPQHVTTLPQDSCLPPAAPQQPHVTVVSDSEVALSWKPGESEGSSPIQYYSVEFIRPDLDRSWTLIQERIQMDSMVIKGLDPDTNYQFTVRAVNPHGSSPRSQPSDTIHTTQGPEESGSGRYGPHYMTDTEGGEDGDGFEDDLDLDISFEEVKPLPAIKERNKNFLVESKMAPRSNPMTISRLVPPTPASLPMTTVVPQPTPVERKGKTGVALMPRLFDMSCDETLCSADSFCVNDYTWGGSRCHCNLGKGGESCSEDIVIQYPQFFGHSYVTFEPLKNSYQAFQITLEFRAEAEDGLLLYCGENEHGRGDFMALAIIRRSLQFRFNCGTGVAIITSETKIKLGAWHTVTLYRDGLNGLLQLNNGTPVTGQSQGQYSKITFRTPLYVGGAPSVYWLVRATGTNRGFQGCVQSLTVNGKRMDLRPWPLGKALSGADVGECSSGICDEASCINGGTCTASKADTYICLCPLGFRGRHCEDAFTLTIPQFRESLRSYAATPWPLEPRHYLSFMEFEMTFRPDSEDGVLLYSYDTGSKDFLSITMAGGHVEFRFDCGSGTGVLRSEEPLSLGHWHDLHVSRTARNGILQVDKQKVVEGMAEGGFTQIKCNSDIFIGGVPSYDDVKKNSGVFKPFSGSIQKIILNDRTIHVKHDFTWGVNVENAAHPCVGSPCAHGGSCRPRKEGYECDCPLGFEGLHCQKAITEAIEIPQFIGRSYLTYDNPAILKRVSGSRSNAFMRFKTTAKDGLLMWRGDSPMRPNSDFISLGLRDGALVFSYNLGSGVASIMVNGSFNDGRWHRVKAVRDGQSGKITVDDYGARTGKSPGMMRQLNINGALYVGGMKEIALHTNRQYMRGLVGCISHFTLSTDYHIALVEDAVDGKNINTCGAK
;
A
#
# COMPACT_ATOMS: atom_id res chain seq x y z
N MET A 1 31.30 32.06 74.27
CA MET A 1 32.05 33.17 73.63
C MET A 1 31.06 33.99 72.82
N ASP A 2 30.10 34.71 73.41
CA ASP A 2 30.15 35.75 74.47
C ASP A 2 30.49 37.12 73.84
N LEU A 3 29.84 38.24 74.20
CA LEU A 3 29.15 38.54 75.47
C LEU A 3 27.68 39.03 75.34
N ILE A 4 26.80 38.38 76.13
CA ILE A 4 25.81 38.97 77.08
C ILE A 4 24.48 39.61 76.55
N PRO A 5 23.33 39.47 77.27
CA PRO A 5 21.99 39.50 76.65
C PRO A 5 20.91 40.36 77.37
N GLY A 6 19.65 40.30 76.88
CA GLY A 6 18.44 40.80 77.56
C GLY A 6 17.28 41.06 76.58
N VAL A 7 16.40 40.10 76.23
CA VAL A 7 15.24 39.55 77.00
C VAL A 7 13.95 40.39 76.83
N LEU A 8 12.83 39.69 76.54
CA LEU A 8 11.46 40.20 76.29
C LEU A 8 11.27 41.04 75.00
N LEU A 9 10.12 41.01 74.30
CA LEU A 9 8.94 40.13 74.40
C LEU A 9 8.30 39.96 73.00
N GLN A 10 7.87 38.73 72.67
CA GLN A 10 6.97 38.47 71.54
C GLN A 10 5.51 38.53 72.01
N LEU A 11 4.61 39.00 71.11
CA LEU A 11 3.17 39.24 71.31
C LEU A 11 2.79 40.47 72.16
N LEU A 12 1.61 41.02 71.81
CA LEU A 12 0.90 42.25 72.24
C LEU A 12 1.04 43.40 71.21
N LEU A 13 0.01 43.79 70.44
CA LEU A 13 -1.37 43.27 70.25
C LEU A 13 -1.80 43.45 68.78
N LEU A 14 -2.82 42.69 68.36
CA LEU A 14 -3.61 42.98 67.16
C LEU A 14 -4.78 43.94 67.50
N VAL A 15 -5.42 44.49 66.47
CA VAL A 15 -6.67 45.29 66.49
C VAL A 15 -6.53 46.78 66.87
N SER A 16 -6.41 47.64 65.85
CA SER A 16 -7.18 48.90 65.78
C SER A 16 -7.30 49.43 64.33
N SER A 17 -8.45 50.02 64.03
CA SER A 17 -9.04 50.28 62.71
C SER A 17 -8.51 51.47 61.89
N LEU A 18 -8.36 51.24 60.57
CA LEU A 18 -8.75 52.13 59.43
C LEU A 18 -8.40 53.65 59.42
N GLY A 19 -7.23 54.00 58.86
CA GLY A 19 -7.00 55.09 57.89
C GLY A 19 -7.24 56.59 58.26
N PRO A 20 -7.08 57.54 57.32
CA PRO A 20 -6.37 57.45 56.02
C PRO A 20 -5.37 58.61 55.71
N GLY A 21 -4.36 58.32 54.88
CA GLY A 21 -3.86 59.27 53.86
C GLY A 21 -2.89 60.41 54.22
N VAL A 22 -1.57 60.17 54.07
CA VAL A 22 -0.59 61.16 53.55
C VAL A 22 0.38 60.46 52.61
N VAL A 23 0.71 61.07 51.46
CA VAL A 23 1.67 60.52 50.46
C VAL A 23 2.95 61.36 50.42
N PRO A 24 4.14 60.80 50.73
CA PRO A 24 5.42 61.48 50.54
C PRO A 24 6.09 61.11 49.21
N LEU A 25 5.94 62.01 48.24
CA LEU A 25 6.90 62.39 47.18
C LEU A 25 8.07 61.43 46.83
N ARG A 26 7.78 60.32 46.14
CA ARG A 26 8.80 59.63 45.29
C ARG A 26 8.32 59.28 43.86
N ALA A 27 7.20 59.86 43.45
CA ALA A 27 6.56 59.68 42.14
C ALA A 27 6.64 60.94 41.27
N ALA A 28 7.85 61.53 41.14
CA ALA A 28 8.05 62.80 40.43
C ALA A 28 9.35 62.81 39.61
N LEU A 29 9.58 61.79 38.77
CA LEU A 29 10.48 61.81 37.59
C LEU A 29 10.40 60.49 36.79
N ARG A 30 9.25 60.21 36.17
CA ARG A 30 9.13 59.25 35.06
C ARG A 30 8.52 59.97 33.86
N LYS A 31 9.24 60.02 32.74
CA LYS A 31 8.64 60.41 31.45
C LYS A 31 7.63 59.33 31.05
N PRO A 32 6.38 59.66 30.70
CA PRO A 32 5.43 58.68 30.17
C PRO A 32 5.85 58.21 28.77
N GLY A 33 5.43 57.00 28.38
CA GLY A 33 5.43 56.58 26.98
C GLY A 33 6.72 56.04 26.35
N LYS A 34 7.69 55.53 27.13
CA LYS A 34 8.81 54.73 26.58
C LYS A 34 8.78 53.27 27.04
N VAL A 35 8.75 52.37 26.06
CA VAL A 35 8.78 50.91 26.22
C VAL A 35 10.05 50.46 26.95
N GLY A 36 9.90 49.56 27.92
CA GLY A 36 11.02 48.91 28.60
C GLY A 36 11.87 48.03 27.66
N PRO A 37 13.06 47.58 28.09
CA PRO A 37 13.84 46.63 27.34
C PRO A 37 13.17 45.24 27.32
N PRO A 38 13.36 44.45 26.25
CA PRO A 38 13.04 43.03 26.23
C PRO A 38 13.74 42.27 27.36
N LEU A 39 13.17 41.13 27.73
CA LEU A 39 13.59 40.31 28.86
C LEU A 39 14.19 38.99 28.39
N ASP A 40 14.87 38.31 29.32
CA ASP A 40 15.32 36.93 29.18
C ASP A 40 15.98 36.65 27.81
N ILE A 41 16.88 37.54 27.41
CA ILE A 41 17.60 37.43 26.13
C ILE A 41 18.61 36.28 26.22
N ILE A 42 18.59 35.42 25.21
CA ILE A 42 19.51 34.29 25.03
C ILE A 42 20.14 34.43 23.63
N LEU A 43 21.43 34.13 23.52
CA LEU A 43 22.17 34.06 22.25
C LEU A 43 22.79 32.67 22.13
N ASP A 44 22.57 32.00 21.01
CA ASP A 44 23.19 30.71 20.71
C ASP A 44 23.87 30.74 19.33
N THR A 45 25.13 30.32 19.28
CA THR A 45 25.90 30.20 18.04
C THR A 45 25.34 29.08 17.17
N LEU A 46 24.94 29.39 15.93
CA LEU A 46 24.37 28.39 15.01
C LEU A 46 25.46 27.75 14.13
N ASN A 47 26.30 28.56 13.49
CA ASN A 47 27.35 28.11 12.57
C ASN A 47 28.45 29.17 12.43
N CYS A 48 29.25 29.11 11.36
CA CYS A 48 30.32 30.07 11.09
C CYS A 48 29.83 31.45 10.60
N THR A 49 28.57 31.62 10.22
CA THR A 49 28.05 32.89 9.65
C THR A 49 26.73 33.35 10.27
N ALA A 50 26.27 32.72 11.36
CA ALA A 50 25.00 33.05 12.00
C ALA A 50 24.95 32.74 13.52
N PHE A 51 24.12 33.50 14.23
CA PHE A 51 23.64 33.19 15.58
C PHE A 51 22.11 33.29 15.65
N SER A 52 21.50 32.58 16.59
CA SER A 52 20.10 32.76 16.98
C SER A 52 20.01 33.66 18.20
N ILE A 53 18.90 34.39 18.31
CA ILE A 53 18.59 35.25 19.43
C ILE A 53 17.14 35.08 19.86
N GLN A 54 16.95 34.77 21.14
CA GLN A 54 15.63 34.65 21.76
C GLN A 54 15.40 35.78 22.77
N TRP A 55 14.15 36.22 22.97
CA TRP A 55 13.78 37.18 24.02
C TRP A 55 12.30 37.10 24.41
N LYS A 56 11.94 37.73 25.53
CA LYS A 56 10.55 37.88 26.01
C LYS A 56 10.10 39.34 26.05
N MET A 57 8.80 39.54 26.08
CA MET A 57 8.16 40.86 26.07
C MET A 57 8.59 41.73 27.28
N PRO A 58 8.81 43.05 27.11
CA PRO A 58 9.18 43.96 28.20
C PRO A 58 8.21 43.98 29.38
N ARG A 59 8.74 43.88 30.61
CA ARG A 59 7.97 43.92 31.89
C ARG A 59 7.07 45.15 32.06
N HIS A 60 7.36 46.23 31.33
CA HIS A 60 6.58 47.46 31.26
C HIS A 60 6.51 47.92 29.79
N ALA A 61 5.48 47.50 29.06
CA ALA A 61 5.28 47.90 27.67
C ALA A 61 4.96 49.40 27.56
N GLY A 62 4.00 49.91 28.35
CA GLY A 62 3.67 51.35 28.45
C GLY A 62 2.96 51.97 27.22
N SER A 63 3.08 51.33 26.05
CA SER A 63 2.34 51.54 24.81
C SER A 63 2.23 50.19 24.08
N SER A 64 1.38 50.07 23.07
CA SER A 64 1.31 48.84 22.26
C SER A 64 2.61 48.65 21.49
N ILE A 65 3.22 47.46 21.60
CA ILE A 65 4.45 47.11 20.90
C ILE A 65 4.08 46.68 19.48
N MET A 66 4.79 47.21 18.48
CA MET A 66 4.57 46.91 17.06
C MET A 66 5.62 45.95 16.49
N GLY A 67 6.71 45.73 17.22
CA GLY A 67 7.79 44.82 16.88
C GLY A 67 9.03 45.05 17.73
N TYR A 68 10.11 44.42 17.32
CA TYR A 68 11.43 44.51 17.93
C TYR A 68 12.49 44.85 16.89
N THR A 69 13.61 45.37 17.34
CA THR A 69 14.80 45.54 16.52
C THR A 69 16.02 45.01 17.28
N VAL A 70 16.73 44.09 16.66
CA VAL A 70 18.00 43.54 17.12
C VAL A 70 19.13 44.39 16.53
N PHE A 71 20.07 44.83 17.36
CA PHE A 71 21.25 45.59 17.00
C PHE A 71 22.48 44.72 17.24
N TYR A 72 23.39 44.65 16.28
CA TYR A 72 24.62 43.87 16.39
C TYR A 72 25.81 44.58 15.75
N SER A 73 26.99 44.34 16.31
CA SER A 73 28.27 44.90 15.84
C SER A 73 29.40 43.91 16.15
N GLU A 74 30.44 43.89 15.32
CA GLU A 74 31.66 43.09 15.59
C GLU A 74 32.37 43.62 16.85
N VAL A 75 33.05 42.75 17.59
CA VAL A 75 33.88 43.13 18.74
C VAL A 75 35.34 43.17 18.31
N GLY A 76 35.99 44.33 18.45
CA GLY A 76 37.39 44.51 18.08
C GLY A 76 37.99 45.79 18.63
N GLU A 77 39.32 45.84 18.68
CA GLU A 77 40.08 46.98 19.19
C GLU A 77 40.20 48.10 18.12
N GLU A 78 39.76 49.31 18.48
CA GLU A 78 39.95 50.59 17.78
C GLU A 78 39.57 50.69 16.28
N LYS A 79 38.26 50.77 15.99
CA LYS A 79 37.66 51.88 15.19
C LYS A 79 36.13 51.87 15.26
N ALA A 80 35.49 52.85 14.63
CA ALA A 80 34.04 53.00 14.64
C ALA A 80 33.36 51.79 13.96
N LEU A 81 32.90 50.85 14.80
CA LEU A 81 32.22 49.64 14.38
C LEU A 81 30.87 49.99 13.73
N GLN A 82 30.59 49.40 12.57
CA GLN A 82 29.31 49.56 11.92
C GLN A 82 28.26 48.75 12.70
N GLU A 83 27.33 49.44 13.37
CA GLU A 83 26.18 48.79 14.02
C GLU A 83 25.13 48.47 12.94
N TRP A 84 24.86 47.18 12.74
CA TRP A 84 23.77 46.69 11.91
C TRP A 84 22.51 46.48 12.75
N SER A 85 21.34 46.54 12.09
CA SER A 85 20.07 46.34 12.76
C SER A 85 19.09 45.54 11.93
N HIS A 86 18.46 44.54 12.55
CA HIS A 86 17.42 43.69 11.96
C HIS A 86 16.08 43.93 12.67
N THR A 87 14.99 44.09 11.91
CA THR A 87 13.68 44.50 12.45
C THR A 87 12.64 43.39 12.28
N VAL A 88 12.02 43.01 13.40
CA VAL A 88 11.08 41.89 13.53
C VAL A 88 9.70 42.45 13.89
N PRO A 89 8.77 42.57 12.93
CA PRO A 89 7.41 43.03 13.19
C PRO A 89 6.59 41.96 13.93
N LEU A 90 5.58 42.39 14.70
CA LEU A 90 4.61 41.47 15.31
C LEU A 90 3.51 41.09 14.31
N SER A 91 3.31 39.79 14.08
CA SER A 91 2.19 39.29 13.26
C SER A 91 0.84 39.47 13.97
N LEU A 92 -0.22 39.58 13.18
CA LEU A 92 -1.60 39.78 13.64
C LEU A 92 -2.28 38.50 14.17
N ASP A 93 -1.76 37.31 13.84
CA ASP A 93 -2.39 36.02 14.16
C ASP A 93 -2.13 35.51 15.60
N ALA A 94 -1.72 36.39 16.52
CA ALA A 94 -1.56 36.04 17.93
C ALA A 94 -2.94 35.94 18.62
N PRO A 95 -3.35 34.77 19.16
CA PRO A 95 -4.74 34.53 19.56
C PRO A 95 -5.16 35.36 20.78
N THR A 96 -6.17 36.21 20.59
CA THR A 96 -6.76 37.11 21.59
C THR A 96 -7.57 36.37 22.66
N THR A 97 -6.89 35.72 23.60
CA THR A 97 -7.49 35.15 24.82
C THR A 97 -6.83 35.72 26.07
N GLY A 98 -7.64 36.26 26.99
CA GLY A 98 -7.17 37.07 28.11
C GLY A 98 -6.47 36.27 29.22
N ARG A 99 -5.15 36.05 29.08
CA ARG A 99 -4.27 35.53 30.14
C ARG A 99 -2.98 36.36 30.17
N LEU A 100 -2.44 36.63 31.36
CA LEU A 100 -1.41 37.66 31.55
C LEU A 100 -0.14 37.43 30.73
N ASP A 101 0.46 38.55 30.30
CA ASP A 101 1.72 38.65 29.57
C ASP A 101 2.93 38.00 30.30
N HIS A 102 4.08 38.02 29.61
CA HIS A 102 5.44 37.59 30.02
C HIS A 102 5.87 36.17 29.60
N GLN A 103 5.00 35.31 29.07
CA GLN A 103 5.36 33.91 28.77
C GLN A 103 5.63 33.60 27.28
N VAL A 104 5.33 34.54 26.37
CA VAL A 104 5.70 34.42 24.94
C VAL A 104 7.21 34.68 24.77
N ILE A 105 7.88 33.73 24.13
CA ILE A 105 9.27 33.84 23.67
C ILE A 105 9.23 34.14 22.17
N PHE A 106 10.02 35.13 21.74
CA PHE A 106 10.31 35.44 20.35
C PHE A 106 11.70 34.89 20.03
N GLU A 107 11.90 34.40 18.81
CA GLU A 107 13.15 33.84 18.32
C GLU A 107 13.41 34.35 16.89
N GLU A 108 14.67 34.69 16.59
CA GLU A 108 15.11 35.23 15.30
C GLU A 108 16.53 34.76 14.98
N VAL A 109 16.87 34.66 13.70
CA VAL A 109 18.22 34.25 13.25
C VAL A 109 18.93 35.41 12.55
N ILE A 110 20.12 35.76 13.03
CA ILE A 110 20.99 36.78 12.41
C ILE A 110 22.10 36.07 11.64
N GLY A 111 22.06 36.16 10.31
CA GLY A 111 23.03 35.55 9.39
C GLY A 111 23.96 36.55 8.68
N ASN A 112 24.71 36.06 7.69
CA ASN A 112 25.69 36.82 6.88
C ASN A 112 26.85 37.43 7.69
N LEU A 113 27.21 36.80 8.81
CA LEU A 113 28.28 37.18 9.71
C LEU A 113 29.62 36.54 9.30
N LYS A 114 30.73 37.03 9.87
CA LYS A 114 32.08 36.48 9.64
C LYS A 114 32.35 35.25 10.51
N PRO A 115 33.09 34.23 10.02
CA PRO A 115 33.61 33.11 10.82
C PRO A 115 34.52 33.52 11.97
N GLY A 116 34.50 32.74 13.06
CA GLY A 116 35.35 32.91 14.25
C GLY A 116 35.27 34.26 14.94
N THR A 117 34.23 35.06 14.67
CA THR A 117 34.15 36.48 15.01
C THR A 117 33.13 36.70 16.13
N GLU A 118 33.50 37.50 17.12
CA GLU A 118 32.64 37.87 18.24
C GLU A 118 31.75 39.06 17.86
N TYR A 119 30.46 38.95 18.17
CA TYR A 119 29.44 39.95 17.94
C TYR A 119 28.78 40.38 19.26
N ARG A 120 28.65 41.69 19.44
CA ARG A 120 27.94 42.32 20.55
C ARG A 120 26.54 42.69 20.12
N VAL A 121 25.54 42.12 20.80
CA VAL A 121 24.13 42.13 20.39
C VAL A 121 23.25 42.79 21.46
N SER A 122 22.19 43.48 21.06
CA SER A 122 21.20 44.11 21.96
C SER A 122 19.83 44.22 21.29
N VAL A 123 18.74 44.08 22.05
CA VAL A 123 17.37 44.18 21.51
C VAL A 123 16.64 45.38 22.09
N ALA A 124 15.84 46.07 21.27
CA ALA A 124 14.87 47.05 21.72
C ALA A 124 13.49 46.77 21.12
N ALA A 125 12.43 46.85 21.92
CA ALA A 125 11.07 46.91 21.41
C ALA A 125 10.78 48.29 20.78
N TYR A 126 9.91 48.36 19.78
CA TYR A 126 9.38 49.62 19.25
C TYR A 126 7.85 49.66 19.30
N SER A 127 7.31 50.88 19.36
CA SER A 127 5.87 51.16 19.42
C SER A 127 5.53 52.34 18.53
N GLN A 128 4.25 52.71 18.44
CA GLN A 128 3.80 53.93 17.78
C GLN A 128 4.44 55.21 18.35
N MET A 129 4.94 55.17 19.60
CA MET A 129 5.72 56.26 20.24
C MET A 129 7.24 56.18 19.96
N GLY A 130 7.67 55.32 19.04
CA GLY A 130 9.06 55.10 18.63
C GLY A 130 9.81 54.01 19.39
N LYS A 131 11.14 53.97 19.21
CA LYS A 131 12.07 52.99 19.78
C LYS A 131 12.14 53.11 21.32
N GLY A 132 11.93 51.96 21.97
CA GLY A 132 12.06 51.75 23.41
C GLY A 132 13.50 51.73 23.90
N ARG A 133 13.71 51.24 25.13
CA ARG A 133 15.04 51.09 25.72
C ARG A 133 15.73 49.81 25.20
N LEU A 134 17.01 49.91 24.87
CA LEU A 134 17.88 48.77 24.58
C LEU A 134 18.09 47.90 25.84
N SER A 135 18.22 46.60 25.62
CA SER A 135 18.66 45.62 26.63
C SER A 135 20.06 45.91 27.17
N SER A 136 20.49 45.11 28.16
CA SER A 136 21.93 44.89 28.36
C SER A 136 22.51 44.24 27.09
N PRO A 137 23.71 44.65 26.64
CA PRO A 137 24.40 43.96 25.56
C PRO A 137 24.87 42.59 26.02
N GLN A 138 24.75 41.62 25.13
CA GLN A 138 25.32 40.27 25.27
C GLN A 138 26.29 40.01 24.10
N HIS A 139 27.11 38.97 24.23
CA HIS A 139 28.20 38.66 23.32
C HIS A 139 28.06 37.22 22.83
N VAL A 140 28.31 36.97 21.54
CA VAL A 140 28.24 35.65 20.89
C VAL A 140 29.31 35.54 19.81
N THR A 141 29.98 34.39 19.72
CA THR A 141 31.06 34.16 18.75
C THR A 141 30.62 33.12 17.71
N THR A 142 30.75 33.43 16.42
CA THR A 142 30.51 32.47 15.33
C THR A 142 31.58 31.36 15.34
N LEU A 143 31.27 30.20 14.75
CA LEU A 143 32.23 29.09 14.72
C LEU A 143 33.45 29.40 13.82
N PRO A 144 34.66 28.86 14.12
CA PRO A 144 35.84 29.00 13.27
C PRO A 144 35.67 28.28 11.92
N GLN A 145 36.27 28.83 10.86
CA GLN A 145 36.09 28.36 9.48
C GLN A 145 36.32 26.85 9.27
N ASP A 146 37.31 26.26 9.92
CA ASP A 146 37.62 24.81 9.81
C ASP A 146 36.52 23.90 10.41
N SER A 147 35.61 24.48 11.20
CA SER A 147 34.40 23.80 11.70
C SER A 147 33.27 23.78 10.66
N CYS A 148 33.45 24.44 9.51
CA CYS A 148 32.44 24.58 8.45
C CYS A 148 33.03 24.28 7.06
N LEU A 149 33.70 23.15 6.89
CA LEU A 149 34.18 22.71 5.57
C LEU A 149 33.04 22.05 4.77
N PRO A 150 32.80 22.45 3.50
CA PRO A 150 31.92 21.74 2.59
C PRO A 150 32.55 20.41 2.13
N PRO A 151 31.80 19.53 1.44
CA PRO A 151 32.33 18.26 0.97
C PRO A 151 33.39 18.42 -0.14
N ALA A 152 34.17 17.37 -0.35
CA ALA A 152 34.97 17.20 -1.56
C ALA A 152 34.07 16.93 -2.79
N ALA A 153 34.59 17.21 -3.98
CA ALA A 153 33.85 16.97 -5.23
C ALA A 153 33.49 15.48 -5.40
N PRO A 154 32.25 15.14 -5.82
CA PRO A 154 31.87 13.79 -6.20
C PRO A 154 32.74 13.23 -7.34
N GLN A 155 32.78 11.91 -7.44
CA GLN A 155 33.37 11.23 -8.60
C GLN A 155 32.57 11.52 -9.88
N GLN A 156 33.20 11.33 -11.04
CA GLN A 156 32.59 11.54 -12.35
C GLN A 156 31.27 10.73 -12.46
N PRO A 157 30.14 11.36 -12.83
CA PRO A 157 28.87 10.64 -12.95
C PRO A 157 28.85 9.73 -14.18
N HIS A 158 28.44 8.48 -13.97
CA HIS A 158 28.13 7.53 -15.04
C HIS A 158 26.67 7.74 -15.47
N VAL A 159 26.47 7.98 -16.76
CA VAL A 159 25.17 8.35 -17.35
C VAL A 159 24.73 7.27 -18.34
N THR A 160 23.43 7.01 -18.44
CA THR A 160 22.86 6.01 -19.36
C THR A 160 21.54 6.53 -19.90
N VAL A 161 21.38 6.48 -21.23
CA VAL A 161 20.16 6.94 -21.91
C VAL A 161 19.03 5.93 -21.68
N VAL A 162 17.86 6.42 -21.27
CA VAL A 162 16.68 5.62 -20.92
C VAL A 162 15.58 5.75 -22.00
N SER A 163 15.45 6.93 -22.60
CA SER A 163 14.59 7.17 -23.78
C SER A 163 15.14 8.31 -24.66
N ASP A 164 14.33 8.81 -25.59
CA ASP A 164 14.52 10.06 -26.32
C ASP A 164 14.56 11.32 -25.43
N SER A 165 14.10 11.22 -24.18
CA SER A 165 13.82 12.36 -23.29
C SER A 165 14.17 12.08 -21.82
N GLU A 166 14.66 10.88 -21.50
CA GLU A 166 15.03 10.45 -20.14
C GLU A 166 16.46 9.87 -20.09
N VAL A 167 17.19 10.18 -19.01
CA VAL A 167 18.52 9.62 -18.69
C VAL A 167 18.62 9.23 -17.22
N ALA A 168 19.34 8.16 -16.94
CA ALA A 168 19.71 7.73 -15.59
C ALA A 168 21.17 8.09 -15.30
N LEU A 169 21.42 8.65 -14.11
CA LEU A 169 22.73 9.06 -13.61
C LEU A 169 23.05 8.29 -12.33
N SER A 170 24.33 7.98 -12.15
CA SER A 170 24.88 7.44 -10.90
C SER A 170 26.27 8.03 -10.65
N TRP A 171 26.64 8.26 -9.39
CA TRP A 171 27.95 8.79 -9.00
C TRP A 171 28.43 8.14 -7.71
N LYS A 172 29.52 8.66 -7.14
CA LYS A 172 30.01 8.29 -5.81
C LYS A 172 30.42 9.54 -5.03
N PRO A 173 30.36 9.50 -3.68
CA PRO A 173 30.87 10.58 -2.83
C PRO A 173 32.35 10.91 -3.13
N GLY A 174 32.74 12.14 -2.83
CA GLY A 174 34.15 12.54 -2.83
C GLY A 174 34.96 11.89 -1.69
N GLU A 175 36.28 12.09 -1.68
CA GLU A 175 37.18 11.48 -0.67
C GLU A 175 36.97 12.00 0.77
N SER A 176 36.19 13.07 0.95
CA SER A 176 35.85 13.64 2.25
C SER A 176 34.48 14.32 2.19
N GLU A 177 33.69 14.19 3.27
CA GLU A 177 32.38 14.87 3.40
C GLU A 177 32.49 16.29 3.99
N GLY A 178 33.69 16.74 4.36
CA GLY A 178 33.93 18.02 5.03
C GLY A 178 33.72 17.92 6.55
N SER A 179 33.20 19.00 7.17
CA SER A 179 32.99 19.05 8.63
C SER A 179 31.62 18.48 9.09
N SER A 180 30.72 18.15 8.15
CA SER A 180 29.39 17.57 8.39
C SER A 180 29.01 16.63 7.24
N PRO A 181 28.17 15.60 7.49
CA PRO A 181 27.74 14.66 6.45
C PRO A 181 26.96 15.36 5.33
N ILE A 182 27.03 14.78 4.13
CA ILE A 182 26.32 15.26 2.94
C ILE A 182 24.80 15.19 3.21
N GLN A 183 24.11 16.31 3.04
CA GLN A 183 22.65 16.39 3.14
C GLN A 183 21.97 16.04 1.83
N TYR A 184 22.56 16.47 0.71
CA TYR A 184 22.07 16.20 -0.64
C TYR A 184 23.16 16.45 -1.69
N TYR A 185 22.93 15.97 -2.90
CA TYR A 185 23.66 16.29 -4.11
C TYR A 185 22.84 17.24 -4.99
N SER A 186 23.52 18.11 -5.73
CA SER A 186 22.93 18.94 -6.77
C SER A 186 23.57 18.59 -8.11
N VAL A 187 22.75 18.27 -9.11
CA VAL A 187 23.20 17.96 -10.48
C VAL A 187 23.09 19.21 -11.34
N GLU A 188 24.04 19.39 -12.26
CA GLU A 188 24.06 20.48 -13.23
C GLU A 188 24.32 19.90 -14.62
N PHE A 189 23.53 20.29 -15.62
CA PHE A 189 23.69 19.82 -17.00
C PHE A 189 24.17 20.94 -17.93
N ILE A 190 24.66 20.56 -19.11
CA ILE A 190 24.94 21.48 -20.21
C ILE A 190 24.71 20.75 -21.54
N ARG A 191 24.12 21.41 -22.53
CA ARG A 191 24.09 20.93 -23.93
C ARG A 191 25.32 21.50 -24.65
N PRO A 192 26.40 20.73 -24.91
CA PRO A 192 27.69 21.30 -25.32
C PRO A 192 27.66 22.08 -26.64
N ASP A 193 26.69 21.82 -27.50
CA ASP A 193 26.52 22.47 -28.80
C ASP A 193 25.59 23.71 -28.77
N LEU A 194 24.91 23.97 -27.65
CA LEU A 194 23.86 24.99 -27.51
C LEU A 194 24.11 25.95 -26.34
N ASP A 195 24.50 25.41 -25.18
CA ASP A 195 24.60 26.16 -23.93
C ASP A 195 26.03 26.66 -23.66
N ARG A 196 26.17 27.91 -23.20
CA ARG A 196 27.47 28.52 -22.85
C ARG A 196 27.83 28.39 -21.37
N SER A 197 26.91 27.88 -20.57
CA SER A 197 27.00 27.77 -19.12
C SER A 197 26.16 26.58 -18.66
N TRP A 198 26.56 25.99 -17.54
CA TRP A 198 25.84 24.88 -16.94
C TRP A 198 24.54 25.33 -16.26
N THR A 199 23.45 24.61 -16.54
CA THR A 199 22.13 24.79 -15.93
C THR A 199 22.02 23.93 -14.67
N LEU A 200 21.52 24.50 -13.57
CA LEU A 200 21.32 23.79 -12.31
C LEU A 200 19.95 23.11 -12.27
N ILE A 201 19.91 21.82 -11.94
CA ILE A 201 18.69 21.13 -11.54
C ILE A 201 18.36 21.54 -10.11
N GLN A 202 17.15 22.07 -9.89
CA GLN A 202 16.76 22.65 -8.61
C GLN A 202 16.57 21.61 -7.48
N GLU A 203 16.40 20.33 -7.85
CA GLU A 203 16.12 19.26 -6.89
C GLU A 203 17.34 18.86 -6.03
N ARG A 204 17.06 18.36 -4.82
CA ARG A 204 18.04 18.07 -3.76
C ARG A 204 18.07 16.58 -3.44
N ILE A 205 19.02 15.86 -4.03
CA ILE A 205 19.03 14.41 -4.13
C ILE A 205 19.79 13.77 -2.95
N GLN A 206 19.20 12.87 -2.17
CA GLN A 206 19.83 12.29 -0.97
C GLN A 206 20.62 10.99 -1.23
N MET A 207 20.32 10.27 -2.32
CA MET A 207 21.08 9.11 -2.80
C MET A 207 22.16 9.47 -3.84
N ASP A 208 22.92 8.45 -4.25
CA ASP A 208 24.04 8.46 -5.20
C ASP A 208 23.62 8.17 -6.66
N SER A 209 22.33 8.32 -6.99
CA SER A 209 21.77 8.11 -8.33
C SER A 209 20.46 8.87 -8.54
N MET A 210 20.13 9.18 -9.80
CA MET A 210 18.94 9.96 -10.18
C MET A 210 18.45 9.58 -11.60
N VAL A 211 17.17 9.79 -11.91
CA VAL A 211 16.64 9.88 -13.28
C VAL A 211 16.23 11.32 -13.58
N ILE A 212 16.62 11.83 -14.75
CA ILE A 212 16.22 13.13 -15.29
C ILE A 212 15.30 12.88 -16.48
N LYS A 213 14.15 13.53 -16.52
CA LYS A 213 13.10 13.38 -17.54
C LYS A 213 12.72 14.74 -18.14
N GLY A 214 12.44 14.80 -19.44
CA GLY A 214 12.12 16.04 -20.14
C GLY A 214 13.33 16.69 -20.82
N LEU A 215 14.33 15.90 -21.21
CA LEU A 215 15.41 16.37 -22.09
C LEU A 215 14.93 16.51 -23.53
N ASP A 216 15.56 17.41 -24.28
CA ASP A 216 15.38 17.57 -25.71
C ASP A 216 15.83 16.29 -26.44
N PRO A 217 15.02 15.72 -27.36
CA PRO A 217 15.47 14.66 -28.26
C PRO A 217 16.59 15.11 -29.23
N ASP A 218 17.31 14.15 -29.82
CA ASP A 218 18.37 14.37 -30.82
C ASP A 218 19.48 15.35 -30.37
N THR A 219 19.69 15.48 -29.06
CA THR A 219 20.49 16.54 -28.43
C THR A 219 21.61 15.95 -27.56
N ASN A 220 22.79 16.59 -27.60
CA ASN A 220 23.94 16.19 -26.78
C ASN A 220 23.87 16.83 -25.38
N TYR A 221 24.16 16.06 -24.34
CA TYR A 221 24.24 16.53 -22.95
C TYR A 221 25.51 16.03 -22.24
N GLN A 222 26.00 16.84 -21.30
CA GLN A 222 26.93 16.43 -20.24
C GLN A 222 26.36 16.81 -18.87
N PHE A 223 26.77 16.09 -17.83
CA PHE A 223 26.30 16.27 -16.45
C PHE A 223 27.47 16.40 -15.47
N THR A 224 27.34 17.27 -14.46
CA THR A 224 28.24 17.40 -13.31
C THR A 224 27.44 17.31 -12.01
N VAL A 225 28.08 16.87 -10.93
CA VAL A 225 27.46 16.72 -9.60
C VAL A 225 28.27 17.50 -8.57
N ARG A 226 27.59 18.11 -7.59
CA ARG A 226 28.18 18.60 -6.33
C ARG A 226 27.55 17.88 -5.15
N ALA A 227 28.31 17.70 -4.09
CA ALA A 227 27.80 17.29 -2.78
C ALA A 227 27.59 18.54 -1.92
N VAL A 228 26.51 18.58 -1.13
CA VAL A 228 26.16 19.72 -0.27
C VAL A 228 25.96 19.25 1.17
N ASN A 229 26.62 19.92 2.11
CA ASN A 229 26.41 19.75 3.55
C ASN A 229 25.94 21.10 4.18
N PRO A 230 25.65 21.17 5.50
CA PRO A 230 25.18 22.40 6.16
C PRO A 230 26.13 23.61 6.08
N HIS A 231 27.35 23.42 5.55
CA HIS A 231 28.40 24.42 5.44
C HIS A 231 28.70 24.84 4.00
N GLY A 232 28.11 24.18 3.00
CA GLY A 232 28.19 24.59 1.59
C GLY A 232 28.24 23.44 0.59
N SER A 233 28.30 23.79 -0.69
CA SER A 233 28.51 22.86 -1.81
C SER A 233 29.99 22.61 -2.07
N SER A 234 30.34 21.39 -2.44
CA SER A 234 31.63 21.03 -3.03
C SER A 234 31.87 21.79 -4.35
N PRO A 235 33.12 21.76 -4.88
CA PRO A 235 33.35 21.94 -6.31
C PRO A 235 32.58 20.90 -7.14
N ARG A 236 32.39 21.16 -8.44
CA ARG A 236 31.84 20.20 -9.39
C ARG A 236 32.72 18.94 -9.49
N SER A 237 32.09 17.80 -9.73
CA SER A 237 32.74 16.62 -10.31
C SER A 237 33.39 16.95 -11.66
N GLN A 238 34.20 16.04 -12.20
CA GLN A 238 34.44 16.04 -13.64
C GLN A 238 33.10 15.84 -14.40
N PRO A 239 32.92 16.43 -15.59
CA PRO A 239 31.79 16.16 -16.46
C PRO A 239 31.65 14.68 -16.81
N SER A 240 30.42 14.19 -16.98
CA SER A 240 30.17 12.92 -17.66
C SER A 240 30.76 12.91 -19.07
N ASP A 241 30.91 11.72 -19.64
CA ASP A 241 30.96 11.59 -21.10
C ASP A 241 29.71 12.24 -21.74
N THR A 242 29.86 12.73 -22.98
CA THR A 242 28.72 13.30 -23.72
C THR A 242 27.76 12.20 -24.11
N ILE A 243 26.52 12.25 -23.62
CA ILE A 243 25.42 11.41 -24.10
C ILE A 243 24.63 12.15 -25.17
N HIS A 244 23.89 11.40 -25.98
CA HIS A 244 23.05 11.91 -27.06
C HIS A 244 21.69 11.23 -26.97
N THR A 245 20.61 12.02 -26.86
CA THR A 245 19.23 11.51 -26.82
C THR A 245 18.82 11.01 -28.21
N THR A 246 18.03 9.91 -28.25
CA THR A 246 17.58 9.32 -29.52
C THR A 246 16.37 10.06 -30.11
N GLN A 247 16.08 9.88 -31.40
CA GLN A 247 14.81 10.31 -31.99
C GLN A 247 13.65 9.40 -31.52
N GLY A 248 12.51 10.01 -31.19
CA GLY A 248 11.29 9.29 -30.78
C GLY A 248 10.52 8.66 -31.96
N PRO A 249 9.62 7.70 -31.70
CA PRO A 249 8.89 6.97 -32.74
C PRO A 249 7.69 7.77 -33.31
N GLU A 250 7.53 7.78 -34.64
CA GLU A 250 6.33 8.35 -35.29
C GLU A 250 5.09 7.47 -35.07
N GLU A 251 3.96 8.09 -34.67
CA GLU A 251 2.69 7.39 -34.43
C GLU A 251 2.07 6.81 -35.72
N SER A 252 2.10 5.48 -35.86
CA SER A 252 1.38 4.76 -36.94
C SER A 252 -0.08 4.43 -36.59
N GLY A 253 -0.81 5.49 -36.20
CA GLY A 253 -2.27 5.75 -36.27
C GLY A 253 -3.36 4.67 -36.16
N SER A 254 -4.50 5.08 -35.58
CA SER A 254 -5.83 4.74 -36.13
C SER A 254 -6.94 5.72 -35.69
N GLY A 255 -7.91 5.97 -36.58
CA GLY A 255 -9.29 6.34 -36.20
C GLY A 255 -9.60 7.78 -35.72
N ARG A 256 -9.60 8.78 -36.62
CA ARG A 256 -10.36 10.03 -36.37
C ARG A 256 -11.85 9.82 -36.63
N TYR A 257 -12.68 10.04 -35.61
CA TYR A 257 -14.05 10.52 -35.76
C TYR A 257 -14.39 11.51 -34.63
N GLY A 258 -14.30 12.80 -34.95
CA GLY A 258 -15.00 13.87 -34.22
C GLY A 258 -16.38 14.14 -34.85
N PRO A 259 -17.09 15.23 -34.51
CA PRO A 259 -16.55 16.48 -33.94
C PRO A 259 -17.23 17.05 -32.67
N HIS A 260 -16.40 17.79 -31.93
CA HIS A 260 -16.61 19.02 -31.15
C HIS A 260 -18.03 19.61 -30.93
N TYR A 261 -18.16 20.23 -29.76
CA TYR A 261 -18.68 21.59 -29.66
C TYR A 261 -17.61 22.51 -29.02
N MET A 262 -17.55 23.75 -29.51
CA MET A 262 -16.83 24.89 -28.91
C MET A 262 -17.87 25.91 -28.42
N THR A 263 -17.46 26.80 -27.51
CA THR A 263 -18.08 28.12 -27.34
C THR A 263 -16.98 29.15 -27.09
N ASP A 264 -16.93 30.17 -27.94
CA ASP A 264 -16.20 31.43 -27.75
C ASP A 264 -16.96 32.33 -26.72
N THR A 265 -16.65 33.61 -26.44
CA THR A 265 -15.78 34.63 -27.08
C THR A 265 -15.45 35.75 -26.06
N GLU A 266 -14.44 36.60 -26.39
CA GLU A 266 -14.29 38.03 -25.97
C GLU A 266 -14.16 38.37 -24.45
N GLY A 267 -13.43 39.41 -24.03
CA GLY A 267 -12.55 40.34 -24.77
C GLY A 267 -12.26 41.62 -23.94
N GLY A 268 -11.04 42.16 -24.01
CA GLY A 268 -10.68 43.42 -23.32
C GLY A 268 -9.18 43.72 -23.36
N GLU A 269 -8.81 44.97 -23.62
CA GLU A 269 -7.42 45.45 -23.74
C GLU A 269 -7.01 46.25 -22.49
N ASP A 270 -5.77 46.08 -22.05
CA ASP A 270 -4.79 47.13 -21.71
C ASP A 270 -3.47 46.44 -21.33
N GLY A 271 -2.32 47.09 -21.52
CA GLY A 271 -1.01 46.45 -21.36
C GLY A 271 0.03 47.30 -20.64
N ASP A 272 1.04 46.63 -20.08
CA ASP A 272 2.46 46.95 -20.24
C ASP A 272 3.31 45.82 -19.62
N GLY A 273 4.49 45.57 -20.22
CA GLY A 273 5.10 44.25 -20.24
C GLY A 273 5.77 43.71 -18.97
N PHE A 274 6.25 42.46 -19.09
CA PHE A 274 7.43 41.93 -18.41
C PHE A 274 8.04 40.80 -19.27
N GLU A 275 9.22 40.31 -18.88
CA GLU A 275 9.97 39.27 -19.57
C GLU A 275 9.58 37.89 -19.00
N ASP A 276 9.03 37.00 -19.83
CA ASP A 276 8.78 35.60 -19.45
C ASP A 276 9.95 34.71 -19.93
N ASP A 277 10.68 34.13 -18.97
CA ASP A 277 11.58 33.00 -19.23
C ASP A 277 10.77 31.74 -19.59
N LEU A 278 11.33 30.88 -20.44
CA LEU A 278 10.71 29.61 -20.83
C LEU A 278 10.97 28.53 -19.78
N ASP A 279 10.09 28.42 -18.78
CA ASP A 279 10.06 27.27 -17.87
C ASP A 279 9.78 25.98 -18.66
N LEU A 280 10.76 25.08 -18.63
CA LEU A 280 10.66 23.69 -19.11
C LEU A 280 10.51 22.77 -17.90
N ASP A 281 9.35 22.12 -17.77
CA ASP A 281 9.03 21.17 -16.70
C ASP A 281 9.84 19.85 -16.82
N ILE A 282 11.13 19.93 -16.50
CA ILE A 282 12.01 18.78 -16.33
C ILE A 282 11.67 18.13 -14.97
N SER A 283 11.46 16.82 -14.95
CA SER A 283 11.04 16.07 -13.76
C SER A 283 12.03 14.98 -13.34
N PHE A 284 11.96 14.59 -12.06
CA PHE A 284 13.11 14.09 -11.30
C PHE A 284 12.73 12.95 -10.35
N GLU A 285 13.63 11.96 -10.18
CA GLU A 285 13.51 10.94 -9.12
C GLU A 285 14.87 10.31 -8.75
N GLU A 286 14.95 9.65 -7.59
CA GLU A 286 16.19 9.30 -6.87
C GLU A 286 16.37 7.77 -6.68
N VAL A 287 17.58 7.23 -6.95
CA VAL A 287 17.83 5.77 -7.12
C VAL A 287 19.22 5.35 -6.58
N LYS A 288 19.68 4.10 -6.80
CA LYS A 288 21.01 3.57 -6.44
C LYS A 288 21.72 2.80 -7.59
N PRO A 289 23.07 2.66 -7.57
CA PRO A 289 23.90 2.50 -8.78
C PRO A 289 24.05 1.07 -9.34
N LEU A 290 24.45 0.98 -10.62
CA LEU A 290 24.70 -0.24 -11.40
C LEU A 290 26.10 -0.27 -12.05
N PRO A 291 26.61 -1.45 -12.50
CA PRO A 291 27.97 -1.59 -13.03
C PRO A 291 28.10 -1.34 -14.55
N ALA A 292 29.26 -0.86 -14.99
CA ALA A 292 29.54 -0.46 -16.38
C ALA A 292 30.21 -1.56 -17.23
N ILE A 293 29.97 -1.59 -18.56
CA ILE A 293 30.93 -2.05 -19.59
C ILE A 293 30.54 -1.69 -21.06
N LYS A 294 31.47 -1.00 -21.75
CA LYS A 294 31.76 -0.92 -23.21
C LYS A 294 30.76 -0.36 -24.25
N GLU A 295 31.32 0.53 -25.08
CA GLU A 295 30.85 1.01 -26.41
C GLU A 295 30.70 -0.14 -27.46
N ARG A 296 30.13 0.02 -28.68
CA ARG A 296 30.41 1.07 -29.69
C ARG A 296 29.56 1.00 -30.98
N ASN A 297 29.43 2.14 -31.69
CA ASN A 297 29.04 2.38 -33.10
C ASN A 297 27.58 2.07 -33.55
N LYS A 298 26.95 2.77 -34.53
CA LYS A 298 26.81 4.19 -34.96
C LYS A 298 26.17 4.25 -36.38
N ASN A 299 25.24 5.20 -36.59
CA ASN A 299 24.83 5.88 -37.85
C ASN A 299 23.95 5.14 -38.90
N PHE A 300 22.85 5.75 -39.38
CA PHE A 300 22.80 6.62 -40.59
C PHE A 300 21.39 7.25 -40.85
N LEU A 301 21.33 8.59 -40.92
CA LEU A 301 20.66 9.53 -41.88
C LEU A 301 19.42 9.15 -42.75
N VAL A 302 18.55 10.07 -43.26
CA VAL A 302 18.02 11.44 -42.93
C VAL A 302 17.16 12.01 -44.13
N GLU A 303 16.32 13.06 -43.91
CA GLU A 303 15.57 13.92 -44.90
C GLU A 303 14.41 13.30 -45.76
N SER A 304 13.41 14.05 -46.31
CA SER A 304 12.73 15.32 -45.90
C SER A 304 11.45 15.67 -46.73
N LYS A 305 10.63 16.61 -46.19
CA LYS A 305 9.74 17.61 -46.87
C LYS A 305 8.38 17.19 -47.52
N MET A 306 7.53 18.20 -47.78
CA MET A 306 6.05 18.10 -47.86
C MET A 306 5.38 19.24 -48.69
N ALA A 307 4.04 19.14 -48.93
CA ALA A 307 3.07 20.21 -49.32
C ALA A 307 3.04 20.66 -50.81
N PRO A 308 2.06 21.47 -51.32
CA PRO A 308 0.91 22.14 -50.65
C PRO A 308 -0.47 22.23 -51.44
N ARG A 309 -1.47 22.96 -50.88
CA ARG A 309 -2.68 23.63 -51.52
C ARG A 309 -3.91 22.76 -51.93
N SER A 310 -5.19 23.23 -52.03
CA SER A 310 -5.88 24.53 -51.73
C SER A 310 -7.45 24.43 -51.67
N ASN A 311 -8.14 25.52 -51.22
CA ASN A 311 -9.61 25.77 -51.00
C ASN A 311 -10.43 26.10 -52.31
N PRO A 312 -11.74 26.57 -52.38
CA PRO A 312 -12.64 27.18 -51.35
C PRO A 312 -14.22 27.07 -51.46
N MET A 313 -14.94 27.85 -50.60
CA MET A 313 -16.33 28.46 -50.73
C MET A 313 -17.62 27.64 -50.42
N THR A 314 -18.80 28.17 -49.95
CA THR A 314 -19.28 29.31 -49.07
C THR A 314 -20.83 29.28 -48.83
N ILE A 315 -21.37 30.08 -47.86
CA ILE A 315 -22.76 30.72 -47.84
C ILE A 315 -23.99 29.81 -47.50
N SER A 316 -25.12 30.18 -46.81
CA SER A 316 -25.60 31.39 -46.06
C SER A 316 -26.94 31.21 -45.26
N ARG A 317 -27.16 32.00 -44.17
CA ARG A 317 -28.38 32.76 -43.66
C ARG A 317 -29.81 32.12 -43.61
N LEU A 318 -30.76 32.33 -42.65
CA LEU A 318 -31.06 33.19 -41.43
C LEU A 318 -32.10 32.41 -40.51
N VAL A 319 -32.52 32.66 -39.24
CA VAL A 319 -32.51 33.74 -38.19
C VAL A 319 -33.69 34.78 -38.27
N PRO A 320 -34.38 35.30 -37.19
CA PRO A 320 -34.55 34.99 -35.73
C PRO A 320 -36.05 34.58 -35.41
N PRO A 321 -36.83 34.91 -34.31
CA PRO A 321 -36.63 35.47 -32.94
C PRO A 321 -37.36 34.68 -31.76
N THR A 322 -37.85 35.35 -30.68
CA THR A 322 -38.19 34.75 -29.33
C THR A 322 -39.45 35.40 -28.60
N PRO A 323 -39.77 35.32 -27.24
CA PRO A 323 -41.16 34.98 -26.76
C PRO A 323 -41.83 35.87 -25.64
N ALA A 324 -42.97 35.40 -25.06
CA ALA A 324 -43.37 35.41 -23.60
C ALA A 324 -44.73 36.03 -23.14
N SER A 325 -45.24 35.53 -21.97
CA SER A 325 -46.22 36.09 -20.97
C SER A 325 -47.60 35.39 -20.70
N LEU A 326 -48.30 35.81 -19.62
CA LEU A 326 -49.27 35.10 -18.71
C LEU A 326 -50.76 35.57 -18.88
N PRO A 327 -51.85 35.18 -18.12
CA PRO A 327 -51.99 34.69 -16.71
C PRO A 327 -53.15 33.68 -16.35
N MET A 328 -53.75 33.79 -15.14
CA MET A 328 -54.53 32.77 -14.35
C MET A 328 -56.08 32.94 -14.30
N THR A 329 -56.80 31.92 -13.75
CA THR A 329 -58.15 32.05 -13.13
C THR A 329 -58.41 31.01 -11.99
N THR A 330 -59.49 31.18 -11.18
CA THR A 330 -59.81 30.39 -9.96
C THR A 330 -61.34 30.22 -9.73
N VAL A 331 -61.78 29.30 -8.83
CA VAL A 331 -62.98 29.31 -7.90
C VAL A 331 -63.28 27.87 -7.32
N VAL A 332 -64.24 27.72 -6.37
CA VAL A 332 -64.30 26.73 -5.24
C VAL A 332 -65.81 26.38 -4.90
N PRO A 333 -66.23 25.50 -3.93
CA PRO A 333 -66.08 24.03 -3.69
C PRO A 333 -67.40 23.19 -3.50
N GLN A 334 -67.25 21.90 -3.10
CA GLN A 334 -68.16 21.03 -2.28
C GLN A 334 -69.39 20.36 -2.97
N PRO A 335 -70.01 19.27 -2.40
CA PRO A 335 -70.02 18.78 -1.00
C PRO A 335 -69.57 17.31 -0.73
N THR A 336 -69.59 16.89 0.54
CA THR A 336 -69.22 15.56 1.07
C THR A 336 -70.40 14.76 1.67
N PRO A 337 -70.29 13.42 1.77
CA PRO A 337 -71.10 12.64 2.70
C PRO A 337 -70.29 11.68 3.62
N VAL A 338 -70.32 11.99 4.92
CA VAL A 338 -70.40 11.07 6.10
C VAL A 338 -69.46 9.84 6.19
N GLU A 339 -68.56 9.85 7.18
CA GLU A 339 -67.90 8.63 7.69
C GLU A 339 -68.85 7.70 8.48
N ARG A 340 -68.59 6.38 8.44
CA ARG A 340 -68.82 5.48 9.58
C ARG A 340 -67.51 4.77 9.95
N LYS A 341 -66.99 5.02 11.16
CA LYS A 341 -65.76 4.36 11.66
C LYS A 341 -66.05 3.02 12.33
N GLY A 342 -65.37 1.97 11.89
CA GLY A 342 -65.27 0.66 12.54
C GLY A 342 -63.85 0.11 12.38
N LYS A 343 -63.14 -0.08 13.50
CA LYS A 343 -61.74 -0.58 13.55
C LYS A 343 -61.71 -2.05 13.05
N THR A 344 -60.66 -2.56 12.41
CA THR A 344 -59.27 -2.07 12.26
C THR A 344 -58.86 -1.93 10.79
N GLY A 345 -58.15 -0.85 10.45
CA GLY A 345 -57.77 -0.56 9.07
C GLY A 345 -56.42 -1.12 8.65
N VAL A 346 -56.44 -2.07 7.70
CA VAL A 346 -55.56 -2.00 6.54
C VAL A 346 -56.50 -1.89 5.35
N ALA A 347 -56.43 -0.76 4.62
CA ALA A 347 -57.07 -0.71 3.31
C ALA A 347 -56.25 -1.61 2.38
N LEU A 348 -56.87 -2.64 1.82
CA LEU A 348 -56.22 -3.45 0.80
C LEU A 348 -56.04 -2.56 -0.42
N MET A 349 -54.81 -2.12 -0.70
CA MET A 349 -54.50 -1.53 -1.99
C MET A 349 -54.82 -2.58 -3.06
N PRO A 350 -55.49 -2.22 -4.17
CA PRO A 350 -55.52 -3.11 -5.33
C PRO A 350 -54.07 -3.35 -5.74
N ARG A 351 -53.72 -4.61 -6.02
CA ARG A 351 -52.39 -4.92 -6.55
C ARG A 351 -52.32 -4.44 -7.99
N LEU A 352 -51.12 -4.20 -8.51
CA LEU A 352 -50.92 -3.65 -9.86
C LEU A 352 -51.68 -4.44 -10.94
N PHE A 353 -51.82 -5.75 -10.74
CA PHE A 353 -52.53 -6.73 -11.58
C PHE A 353 -54.04 -6.50 -11.82
N ASP A 354 -54.68 -5.49 -11.23
CA ASP A 354 -56.09 -5.12 -11.54
C ASP A 354 -56.21 -3.91 -12.50
N MET A 355 -55.11 -3.26 -12.88
CA MET A 355 -55.10 -1.99 -13.63
C MET A 355 -54.83 -2.19 -15.14
N SER A 356 -55.08 -1.19 -15.99
CA SER A 356 -54.58 -1.21 -17.38
C SER A 356 -53.18 -0.59 -17.49
N CYS A 357 -52.45 -0.88 -18.57
CA CYS A 357 -51.17 -0.23 -18.82
C CYS A 357 -51.24 1.30 -19.00
N ASP A 358 -52.42 1.87 -19.22
CA ASP A 358 -52.63 3.33 -19.26
C ASP A 358 -52.55 3.97 -17.86
N GLU A 359 -52.78 3.18 -16.81
CA GLU A 359 -52.75 3.60 -15.40
C GLU A 359 -51.53 3.05 -14.64
N THR A 360 -50.69 2.22 -15.29
CA THR A 360 -49.59 1.47 -14.66
C THR A 360 -48.27 2.22 -14.75
N LEU A 361 -47.73 2.65 -13.62
CA LEU A 361 -46.46 3.39 -13.54
C LEU A 361 -45.25 2.44 -13.43
N CYS A 362 -44.60 2.19 -14.57
CA CYS A 362 -43.31 1.51 -14.66
C CYS A 362 -42.14 2.51 -14.63
N SER A 363 -40.96 2.03 -14.20
CA SER A 363 -39.70 2.78 -14.29
C SER A 363 -39.37 3.18 -15.74
N ALA A 364 -38.66 4.30 -15.94
CA ALA A 364 -38.49 4.95 -17.24
C ALA A 364 -37.83 4.07 -18.33
N ASP A 365 -36.99 3.11 -17.94
CA ASP A 365 -36.32 2.17 -18.86
C ASP A 365 -37.15 0.91 -19.15
N SER A 366 -38.31 0.74 -18.50
CA SER A 366 -39.18 -0.44 -18.57
C SER A 366 -40.54 -0.11 -19.20
N PHE A 367 -41.18 -1.10 -19.83
CA PHE A 367 -42.49 -0.92 -20.47
C PHE A 367 -43.57 -1.79 -19.84
N CYS A 368 -44.81 -1.32 -19.86
CA CYS A 368 -45.95 -2.08 -19.37
C CYS A 368 -46.46 -3.08 -20.42
N VAL A 369 -46.90 -4.25 -19.95
CA VAL A 369 -47.56 -5.29 -20.74
C VAL A 369 -48.85 -5.72 -20.04
N ASN A 370 -49.97 -5.73 -20.77
CA ASN A 370 -51.24 -6.27 -20.25
C ASN A 370 -51.13 -7.79 -20.03
N ASP A 371 -51.46 -8.30 -18.85
CA ASP A 371 -51.46 -9.74 -18.58
C ASP A 371 -52.82 -10.36 -18.91
N TYR A 372 -52.97 -10.75 -20.18
CA TYR A 372 -54.16 -11.45 -20.67
C TYR A 372 -54.37 -12.85 -20.08
N THR A 373 -53.49 -13.34 -19.19
CA THR A 373 -53.62 -14.67 -18.57
C THR A 373 -54.16 -14.60 -17.14
N TRP A 374 -53.78 -13.58 -16.37
CA TRP A 374 -54.21 -13.40 -14.97
C TRP A 374 -55.14 -12.20 -14.76
N GLY A 375 -55.11 -11.19 -15.64
CA GLY A 375 -55.83 -9.93 -15.49
C GLY A 375 -54.90 -8.72 -15.44
N GLY A 376 -55.44 -7.55 -15.80
CA GLY A 376 -54.76 -6.26 -15.71
C GLY A 376 -53.42 -6.18 -16.44
N SER A 377 -52.40 -5.72 -15.72
CA SER A 377 -51.12 -5.26 -16.26
C SER A 377 -49.92 -5.66 -15.39
N ARG A 378 -48.73 -5.62 -15.98
CA ARG A 378 -47.46 -5.75 -15.28
C ARG A 378 -46.35 -4.98 -16.01
N CYS A 379 -45.38 -4.48 -15.26
CA CYS A 379 -44.17 -3.92 -15.85
C CYS A 379 -43.23 -5.04 -16.31
N HIS A 380 -42.57 -4.83 -17.46
CA HIS A 380 -41.58 -5.75 -18.04
C HIS A 380 -40.19 -5.22 -17.69
N CYS A 381 -39.52 -5.88 -16.74
CA CYS A 381 -38.32 -5.33 -16.12
C CYS A 381 -37.07 -5.74 -16.90
N ASN A 382 -36.26 -4.77 -17.33
CA ASN A 382 -34.96 -5.05 -17.92
C ASN A 382 -34.07 -5.86 -16.97
N LEU A 383 -33.18 -6.68 -17.53
CA LEU A 383 -32.21 -7.48 -16.79
C LEU A 383 -31.46 -6.64 -15.73
N GLY A 384 -31.59 -7.04 -14.45
CA GLY A 384 -31.02 -6.33 -13.31
C GLY A 384 -32.00 -5.39 -12.58
N LYS A 385 -33.24 -5.23 -13.07
CA LYS A 385 -34.33 -4.51 -12.39
C LYS A 385 -35.46 -5.45 -11.95
N GLY A 386 -36.19 -5.06 -10.91
CA GLY A 386 -37.37 -5.76 -10.42
C GLY A 386 -38.27 -4.94 -9.48
N GLY A 387 -39.07 -5.63 -8.67
CA GLY A 387 -40.23 -5.06 -8.00
C GLY A 387 -41.42 -4.86 -8.97
N GLU A 388 -42.63 -4.65 -8.46
CA GLU A 388 -43.85 -4.55 -9.31
C GLU A 388 -43.77 -3.42 -10.36
N SER A 389 -42.98 -2.36 -10.08
CA SER A 389 -42.77 -1.18 -10.93
C SER A 389 -41.41 -1.15 -11.66
N CYS A 390 -40.61 -2.22 -11.60
CA CYS A 390 -39.24 -2.29 -12.15
C CYS A 390 -38.28 -1.21 -11.64
N SER A 391 -38.48 -0.75 -10.41
CA SER A 391 -37.70 0.33 -9.77
C SER A 391 -36.58 -0.18 -8.86
N GLU A 392 -36.60 -1.45 -8.46
CA GLU A 392 -35.60 -2.06 -7.57
C GLU A 392 -34.41 -2.60 -8.37
N ASP A 393 -33.18 -2.43 -7.88
CA ASP A 393 -31.97 -3.03 -8.44
C ASP A 393 -31.74 -4.44 -7.87
N ILE A 394 -31.60 -5.43 -8.75
CA ILE A 394 -31.41 -6.85 -8.39
C ILE A 394 -30.04 -7.33 -8.87
N VAL A 395 -29.20 -7.75 -7.93
CA VAL A 395 -27.91 -8.40 -8.21
C VAL A 395 -28.16 -9.87 -8.59
N ILE A 396 -28.26 -10.14 -9.90
CA ILE A 396 -28.49 -11.49 -10.42
C ILE A 396 -27.15 -12.23 -10.54
N GLN A 397 -26.96 -13.26 -9.71
CA GLN A 397 -25.87 -14.25 -9.75
C GLN A 397 -26.32 -15.58 -10.37
N TYR A 398 -27.56 -16.00 -10.13
CA TYR A 398 -28.18 -17.22 -10.64
C TYR A 398 -29.61 -16.91 -11.16
N PRO A 399 -29.80 -16.75 -12.48
CA PRO A 399 -31.05 -16.22 -13.02
C PRO A 399 -32.26 -17.13 -12.78
N GLN A 400 -33.32 -16.51 -12.25
CA GLN A 400 -34.66 -17.08 -12.11
C GLN A 400 -35.55 -16.66 -13.28
N PHE A 401 -36.36 -17.58 -13.77
CA PHE A 401 -37.29 -17.38 -14.89
C PHE A 401 -38.72 -17.73 -14.45
N PHE A 402 -39.69 -16.92 -14.85
CA PHE A 402 -41.10 -16.99 -14.45
C PHE A 402 -42.04 -17.41 -15.60
N GLY A 403 -41.54 -18.17 -16.58
CA GLY A 403 -42.33 -18.67 -17.72
C GLY A 403 -42.56 -17.66 -18.86
N HIS A 404 -42.31 -16.37 -18.61
CA HIS A 404 -42.29 -15.28 -19.60
C HIS A 404 -40.91 -14.59 -19.71
N SER A 405 -40.04 -14.79 -18.72
CA SER A 405 -38.70 -14.22 -18.63
C SER A 405 -37.74 -14.76 -19.69
N TYR A 406 -36.69 -14.01 -20.03
CA TYR A 406 -35.59 -14.49 -20.86
C TYR A 406 -34.27 -13.73 -20.60
N VAL A 407 -33.15 -14.35 -20.94
CA VAL A 407 -31.81 -13.73 -20.99
C VAL A 407 -31.23 -13.91 -22.39
N THR A 408 -30.45 -12.95 -22.87
CA THR A 408 -29.73 -13.04 -24.16
C THR A 408 -28.22 -12.98 -23.99
N PHE A 409 -27.52 -13.80 -24.76
CA PHE A 409 -26.06 -13.81 -24.91
C PHE A 409 -25.70 -13.58 -26.39
N GLU A 410 -24.41 -13.34 -26.68
CA GLU A 410 -23.95 -13.27 -28.07
C GLU A 410 -24.40 -14.50 -28.89
N PRO A 411 -24.70 -14.33 -30.20
CA PRO A 411 -24.97 -15.46 -31.10
C PRO A 411 -23.86 -16.52 -31.04
N LEU A 412 -24.20 -17.78 -31.29
CA LEU A 412 -23.27 -18.92 -31.28
C LEU A 412 -22.27 -18.88 -32.46
N LYS A 413 -21.34 -17.93 -32.41
CA LYS A 413 -20.24 -17.75 -33.37
C LYS A 413 -19.40 -19.03 -33.48
N ASN A 414 -18.85 -19.27 -34.67
CA ASN A 414 -18.01 -20.43 -35.03
C ASN A 414 -18.64 -21.83 -34.81
N SER A 415 -19.90 -21.92 -34.37
CA SER A 415 -20.59 -23.16 -34.00
C SER A 415 -21.34 -23.83 -35.18
N TYR A 416 -20.92 -23.52 -36.42
CA TYR A 416 -21.66 -23.89 -37.63
C TYR A 416 -21.49 -25.36 -38.07
N GLN A 417 -20.41 -26.01 -37.65
CA GLN A 417 -20.14 -27.43 -37.94
C GLN A 417 -20.45 -28.29 -36.71
N ALA A 418 -19.87 -27.95 -35.56
CA ALA A 418 -20.11 -28.65 -34.31
C ALA A 418 -20.27 -27.68 -33.15
N PHE A 419 -21.01 -28.11 -32.11
CA PHE A 419 -21.07 -27.44 -30.82
C PHE A 419 -21.40 -28.42 -29.69
N GLN A 420 -20.99 -28.06 -28.48
CA GLN A 420 -21.42 -28.69 -27.23
C GLN A 420 -22.01 -27.63 -26.30
N ILE A 421 -23.16 -27.89 -25.70
CA ILE A 421 -23.76 -27.02 -24.68
C ILE A 421 -24.12 -27.86 -23.47
N THR A 422 -23.71 -27.43 -22.27
CA THR A 422 -24.09 -28.05 -21.00
C THR A 422 -24.79 -27.02 -20.14
N LEU A 423 -25.93 -27.40 -19.57
CA LEU A 423 -26.83 -26.53 -18.80
C LEU A 423 -27.24 -27.21 -17.50
N GLU A 424 -27.13 -26.52 -16.37
CA GLU A 424 -27.65 -26.95 -15.08
C GLU A 424 -28.89 -26.13 -14.71
N PHE A 425 -30.03 -26.79 -14.55
CA PHE A 425 -31.32 -26.12 -14.32
C PHE A 425 -32.20 -26.86 -13.30
N ARG A 426 -33.07 -26.12 -12.61
CA ARG A 426 -34.11 -26.63 -11.69
C ARG A 426 -35.47 -26.19 -12.22
N ALA A 427 -36.26 -27.11 -12.75
CA ALA A 427 -37.55 -26.79 -13.38
C ALA A 427 -38.71 -26.79 -12.38
N GLU A 428 -39.63 -25.84 -12.53
CA GLU A 428 -40.87 -25.74 -11.73
C GLU A 428 -42.13 -26.10 -12.54
N ALA A 429 -42.08 -26.00 -13.88
CA ALA A 429 -43.18 -26.31 -14.80
C ALA A 429 -42.92 -27.58 -15.65
N GLU A 430 -43.99 -28.24 -16.11
CA GLU A 430 -43.91 -29.44 -16.96
C GLU A 430 -43.54 -29.16 -18.43
N ASP A 431 -43.69 -27.92 -18.89
CA ASP A 431 -43.38 -27.44 -20.24
C ASP A 431 -42.62 -26.10 -20.14
N GLY A 432 -41.62 -25.86 -21.00
CA GLY A 432 -40.93 -24.57 -21.06
C GLY A 432 -39.68 -24.53 -21.94
N LEU A 433 -39.43 -23.40 -22.62
CA LEU A 433 -38.26 -23.16 -23.47
C LEU A 433 -37.00 -22.85 -22.64
N LEU A 434 -36.01 -23.75 -22.64
CA LEU A 434 -34.73 -23.57 -21.95
C LEU A 434 -33.70 -22.79 -22.78
N LEU A 435 -33.57 -23.09 -24.07
CA LEU A 435 -32.61 -22.45 -24.99
C LEU A 435 -33.22 -22.25 -26.38
N TYR A 436 -32.90 -21.14 -27.04
CA TYR A 436 -33.17 -20.93 -28.48
C TYR A 436 -32.07 -20.10 -29.15
N CYS A 437 -31.66 -20.47 -30.36
CA CYS A 437 -30.83 -19.65 -31.23
C CYS A 437 -31.10 -20.02 -32.70
N GLY A 438 -31.18 -19.05 -33.62
CA GLY A 438 -31.48 -19.33 -35.02
C GLY A 438 -31.07 -18.24 -36.00
N GLU A 439 -31.43 -18.42 -37.27
CA GLU A 439 -31.20 -17.43 -38.32
C GLU A 439 -32.14 -16.21 -38.18
N ASN A 440 -33.31 -16.38 -37.58
CA ASN A 440 -34.26 -15.30 -37.32
C ASN A 440 -35.15 -15.60 -36.11
N GLU A 441 -35.83 -14.56 -35.62
CA GLU A 441 -36.71 -14.58 -34.45
C GLU A 441 -38.04 -15.32 -34.67
N HIS A 442 -38.30 -15.80 -35.90
CA HIS A 442 -39.55 -16.45 -36.30
C HIS A 442 -39.43 -17.97 -36.44
N GLY A 443 -38.28 -18.57 -36.08
CA GLY A 443 -38.06 -20.02 -36.16
C GLY A 443 -38.10 -20.58 -37.59
N ARG A 444 -37.83 -19.76 -38.62
CA ARG A 444 -37.74 -20.18 -40.03
C ARG A 444 -36.28 -20.38 -40.42
N GLY A 445 -35.98 -21.34 -41.29
CA GLY A 445 -34.60 -21.63 -41.68
C GLY A 445 -33.83 -22.36 -40.56
N ASP A 446 -32.56 -22.03 -40.39
CA ASP A 446 -31.67 -22.65 -39.40
C ASP A 446 -32.05 -22.28 -37.96
N PHE A 447 -32.08 -23.27 -37.07
CA PHE A 447 -32.27 -23.04 -35.63
C PHE A 447 -31.78 -24.20 -34.77
N MET A 448 -31.54 -23.93 -33.49
CA MET A 448 -31.46 -24.89 -32.41
C MET A 448 -32.40 -24.46 -31.27
N ALA A 449 -32.98 -25.43 -30.57
CA ALA A 449 -33.84 -25.21 -29.42
C ALA A 449 -33.71 -26.36 -28.41
N LEU A 450 -33.76 -26.03 -27.12
CA LEU A 450 -33.97 -27.00 -26.04
C LEU A 450 -35.23 -26.62 -25.28
N ALA A 451 -36.18 -27.54 -25.19
CA ALA A 451 -37.41 -27.34 -24.44
C ALA A 451 -37.73 -28.52 -23.53
N ILE A 452 -38.33 -28.23 -22.38
CA ILE A 452 -39.08 -29.21 -21.58
C ILE A 452 -40.46 -29.32 -22.23
N ILE A 453 -40.90 -30.56 -22.52
CA ILE A 453 -42.22 -30.87 -23.05
C ILE A 453 -42.77 -32.10 -22.30
N ARG A 454 -43.83 -31.91 -21.52
CA ARG A 454 -44.46 -32.93 -20.65
C ARG A 454 -43.44 -33.67 -19.76
N ARG A 455 -42.49 -32.91 -19.23
CA ARG A 455 -41.30 -33.32 -18.44
C ARG A 455 -40.26 -34.18 -19.16
N SER A 456 -40.36 -34.42 -20.47
CA SER A 456 -39.20 -34.90 -21.25
C SER A 456 -38.47 -33.69 -21.84
N LEU A 457 -37.14 -33.75 -21.92
CA LEU A 457 -36.38 -32.75 -22.68
C LEU A 457 -36.44 -33.10 -24.16
N GLN A 458 -36.62 -32.09 -25.01
CA GLN A 458 -36.47 -32.19 -26.45
C GLN A 458 -35.40 -31.21 -26.93
N PHE A 459 -34.30 -31.75 -27.45
CA PHE A 459 -33.35 -30.98 -28.27
C PHE A 459 -33.80 -31.06 -29.72
N ARG A 460 -33.97 -29.89 -30.34
CA ARG A 460 -34.41 -29.73 -31.71
C ARG A 460 -33.41 -28.89 -32.48
N PHE A 461 -33.12 -29.24 -33.72
CA PHE A 461 -32.33 -28.39 -34.60
C PHE A 461 -32.69 -28.58 -36.08
N ASN A 462 -32.49 -27.54 -36.88
CA ASN A 462 -32.66 -27.54 -38.33
C ASN A 462 -31.41 -26.97 -39.01
N CYS A 463 -31.06 -27.58 -40.15
CA CYS A 463 -29.92 -27.22 -41.00
C CYS A 463 -30.43 -26.80 -42.40
N GLY A 464 -31.60 -26.17 -42.47
CA GLY A 464 -32.27 -25.77 -43.71
C GLY A 464 -33.25 -26.79 -44.28
N THR A 465 -32.94 -28.10 -44.27
CA THR A 465 -33.75 -29.14 -44.96
C THR A 465 -34.68 -30.00 -44.09
N GLY A 466 -34.66 -29.87 -42.76
CA GLY A 466 -35.64 -30.55 -41.90
C GLY A 466 -35.16 -30.79 -40.46
N VAL A 467 -36.14 -30.79 -39.56
CA VAL A 467 -35.91 -30.72 -38.10
C VAL A 467 -35.55 -32.08 -37.50
N ALA A 468 -34.39 -32.16 -36.86
CA ALA A 468 -34.07 -33.22 -35.90
C ALA A 468 -34.86 -33.00 -34.60
N ILE A 469 -35.40 -34.07 -34.00
CA ILE A 469 -36.05 -34.02 -32.67
C ILE A 469 -35.50 -35.18 -31.83
N ILE A 470 -34.72 -34.86 -30.81
CA ILE A 470 -34.09 -35.81 -29.90
C ILE A 470 -34.76 -35.65 -28.52
N THR A 471 -35.40 -36.71 -28.03
CA THR A 471 -36.17 -36.67 -26.76
C THR A 471 -35.48 -37.51 -25.69
N SER A 472 -35.42 -37.01 -24.44
CA SER A 472 -34.86 -37.77 -23.31
C SER A 472 -35.72 -38.98 -22.95
N GLU A 473 -35.08 -40.15 -22.78
CA GLU A 473 -35.72 -41.39 -22.30
C GLU A 473 -36.30 -41.20 -20.88
N THR A 474 -35.54 -40.53 -20.01
CA THR A 474 -35.97 -40.19 -18.66
C THR A 474 -36.70 -38.85 -18.64
N LYS A 475 -37.67 -38.73 -17.73
CA LYS A 475 -38.36 -37.47 -17.43
C LYS A 475 -37.68 -36.74 -16.26
N ILE A 476 -37.68 -35.42 -16.31
CA ILE A 476 -37.20 -34.57 -15.21
C ILE A 476 -38.13 -34.66 -13.98
N LYS A 477 -37.58 -34.35 -12.82
CA LYS A 477 -38.30 -34.12 -11.57
C LYS A 477 -38.43 -32.61 -11.36
N LEU A 478 -39.64 -32.12 -11.13
CA LEU A 478 -39.85 -30.71 -10.78
C LEU A 478 -39.25 -30.44 -9.40
N GLY A 479 -38.73 -29.23 -9.19
CA GLY A 479 -38.04 -28.82 -7.96
C GLY A 479 -36.64 -29.42 -7.77
N ALA A 480 -36.18 -30.31 -8.65
CA ALA A 480 -34.85 -30.92 -8.59
C ALA A 480 -33.89 -30.35 -9.64
N TRP A 481 -32.59 -30.32 -9.31
CA TRP A 481 -31.55 -29.99 -10.29
C TRP A 481 -31.32 -31.10 -11.30
N HIS A 482 -31.12 -30.68 -12.54
CA HIS A 482 -30.74 -31.51 -13.66
C HIS A 482 -29.64 -30.87 -14.48
N THR A 483 -28.66 -31.68 -14.86
CA THR A 483 -27.65 -31.32 -15.86
C THR A 483 -28.09 -31.89 -17.20
N VAL A 484 -28.03 -31.11 -18.27
CA VAL A 484 -28.23 -31.61 -19.64
C VAL A 484 -27.04 -31.22 -20.51
N THR A 485 -26.48 -32.20 -21.22
CA THR A 485 -25.45 -31.99 -22.23
C THR A 485 -26.03 -32.26 -23.61
N LEU A 486 -25.93 -31.26 -24.48
CA LEU A 486 -26.22 -31.34 -25.90
C LEU A 486 -24.92 -31.35 -26.68
N TYR A 487 -24.84 -32.18 -27.70
CA TYR A 487 -23.75 -32.15 -28.69
C TYR A 487 -24.34 -32.21 -30.09
N ARG A 488 -23.72 -31.52 -31.04
CA ARG A 488 -24.02 -31.62 -32.46
C ARG A 488 -22.73 -31.65 -33.26
N ASP A 489 -22.63 -32.51 -34.27
CA ASP A 489 -21.66 -32.41 -35.34
C ASP A 489 -22.32 -32.76 -36.68
N GLY A 490 -22.25 -31.83 -37.63
CA GLY A 490 -22.90 -31.93 -38.92
C GLY A 490 -24.40 -32.21 -38.80
N LEU A 491 -24.86 -33.29 -39.43
CA LEU A 491 -26.26 -33.73 -39.36
C LEU A 491 -26.62 -34.37 -38.00
N ASN A 492 -25.64 -34.82 -37.23
CA ASN A 492 -25.85 -35.66 -36.04
C ASN A 492 -25.97 -34.82 -34.78
N GLY A 493 -26.93 -35.15 -33.92
CA GLY A 493 -27.09 -34.59 -32.58
C GLY A 493 -27.16 -35.67 -31.51
N LEU A 494 -26.86 -35.25 -30.29
CA LEU A 494 -26.91 -36.06 -29.07
C LEU A 494 -27.46 -35.21 -27.92
N LEU A 495 -28.32 -35.81 -27.10
CA LEU A 495 -28.80 -35.28 -25.83
C LEU A 495 -28.50 -36.29 -24.73
N GLN A 496 -27.89 -35.83 -23.64
CA GLN A 496 -27.69 -36.61 -22.42
C GLN A 496 -28.28 -35.85 -21.22
N LEU A 497 -29.11 -36.53 -20.43
CA LEU A 497 -29.77 -35.96 -19.25
C LEU A 497 -29.21 -36.62 -17.98
N ASN A 498 -28.56 -35.82 -17.14
CA ASN A 498 -27.70 -36.24 -16.02
C ASN A 498 -26.65 -37.26 -16.52
N ASN A 499 -26.20 -38.18 -15.66
CA ASN A 499 -25.37 -39.32 -16.09
C ASN A 499 -26.21 -40.45 -16.75
N GLY A 500 -27.28 -40.10 -17.46
CA GLY A 500 -28.13 -41.05 -18.19
C GLY A 500 -27.51 -41.54 -19.50
N THR A 501 -28.20 -42.48 -20.14
CA THR A 501 -27.96 -42.91 -21.52
C THR A 501 -28.05 -41.73 -22.49
N PRO A 502 -27.04 -41.48 -23.35
CA PRO A 502 -27.13 -40.48 -24.40
C PRO A 502 -28.09 -40.94 -25.51
N VAL A 503 -29.03 -40.08 -25.88
CA VAL A 503 -29.96 -40.29 -27.00
C VAL A 503 -29.44 -39.53 -28.21
N THR A 504 -29.37 -40.20 -29.36
CA THR A 504 -28.91 -39.60 -30.63
C THR A 504 -30.06 -39.40 -31.63
N GLY A 505 -29.83 -38.53 -32.62
CA GLY A 505 -30.72 -38.31 -33.75
C GLY A 505 -30.06 -37.48 -34.84
N GLN A 506 -30.72 -37.36 -36.00
CA GLN A 506 -30.14 -36.76 -37.19
C GLN A 506 -31.12 -35.76 -37.85
N SER A 507 -30.61 -34.63 -38.36
CA SER A 507 -31.40 -33.68 -39.17
C SER A 507 -31.64 -34.22 -40.58
N GLN A 508 -32.76 -33.82 -41.18
CA GLN A 508 -33.19 -34.36 -42.47
C GLN A 508 -32.59 -33.57 -43.64
N GLY A 509 -32.20 -34.28 -44.69
CA GLY A 509 -31.62 -33.72 -45.92
C GLY A 509 -30.08 -33.73 -45.93
N GLN A 510 -29.49 -32.83 -46.71
CA GLN A 510 -28.07 -32.89 -47.10
C GLN A 510 -27.17 -31.83 -46.44
N TYR A 511 -27.74 -30.74 -45.91
CA TYR A 511 -26.97 -29.65 -45.34
C TYR A 511 -26.52 -29.99 -43.91
N SER A 512 -25.22 -30.11 -43.69
CA SER A 512 -24.62 -30.38 -42.37
C SER A 512 -24.39 -29.12 -41.53
N LYS A 513 -24.24 -27.95 -42.17
CA LYS A 513 -23.94 -26.68 -41.49
C LYS A 513 -25.20 -26.02 -40.92
N ILE A 514 -25.02 -25.19 -39.90
CA ILE A 514 -26.09 -24.43 -39.25
C ILE A 514 -25.67 -22.97 -39.03
N THR A 515 -26.60 -22.04 -39.23
CA THR A 515 -26.36 -20.59 -39.23
C THR A 515 -27.15 -19.91 -38.11
N PHE A 516 -26.45 -19.23 -37.21
CA PHE A 516 -27.05 -18.45 -36.14
C PHE A 516 -26.83 -16.96 -36.37
N ARG A 517 -27.90 -16.15 -36.30
CA ARG A 517 -27.87 -14.68 -36.39
C ARG A 517 -28.55 -14.01 -35.21
N THR A 518 -29.57 -14.63 -34.63
CA THR A 518 -30.19 -14.15 -33.39
C THR A 518 -29.21 -14.30 -32.21
N PRO A 519 -29.42 -13.58 -31.10
CA PRO A 519 -28.81 -13.91 -29.82
C PRO A 519 -29.03 -15.39 -29.44
N LEU A 520 -28.19 -15.89 -28.54
CA LEU A 520 -28.52 -17.11 -27.78
C LEU A 520 -29.48 -16.71 -26.66
N TYR A 521 -30.75 -17.11 -26.78
CA TYR A 521 -31.76 -16.92 -25.76
C TYR A 521 -31.72 -18.07 -24.75
N VAL A 522 -31.88 -17.73 -23.47
CA VAL A 522 -31.97 -18.65 -22.33
C VAL A 522 -33.26 -18.38 -21.56
N GLY A 523 -33.96 -19.44 -21.18
CA GLY A 523 -35.18 -19.43 -20.36
C GLY A 523 -36.47 -18.91 -21.02
N GLY A 524 -36.38 -18.31 -22.21
CA GLY A 524 -37.55 -17.84 -22.96
C GLY A 524 -37.12 -17.12 -24.23
N ALA A 525 -38.04 -16.35 -24.83
CA ALA A 525 -37.75 -15.43 -25.93
C ALA A 525 -38.88 -14.37 -26.01
N PRO A 526 -38.65 -13.17 -26.58
CA PRO A 526 -39.64 -12.09 -26.67
C PRO A 526 -41.01 -12.49 -27.25
N SER A 527 -41.06 -13.54 -28.10
CA SER A 527 -42.33 -14.14 -28.51
C SER A 527 -42.20 -15.65 -28.77
N VAL A 528 -42.20 -16.44 -27.69
CA VAL A 528 -42.17 -17.92 -27.76
C VAL A 528 -43.34 -18.49 -28.60
N TYR A 529 -44.46 -17.77 -28.71
CA TYR A 529 -45.61 -18.16 -29.53
C TYR A 529 -45.26 -18.39 -31.01
N TRP A 530 -44.50 -17.46 -31.64
CA TRP A 530 -44.10 -17.62 -33.05
C TRP A 530 -43.08 -18.76 -33.24
N LEU A 531 -42.30 -19.06 -32.20
CA LEU A 531 -41.28 -20.11 -32.21
C LEU A 531 -41.84 -21.54 -32.06
N VAL A 532 -43.13 -21.73 -31.78
CA VAL A 532 -43.72 -23.03 -31.38
C VAL A 532 -43.42 -24.19 -32.37
N ARG A 533 -43.24 -23.89 -33.66
CA ARG A 533 -42.87 -24.88 -34.68
C ARG A 533 -41.42 -25.39 -34.53
N ALA A 534 -40.51 -24.50 -34.14
CA ALA A 534 -39.11 -24.80 -33.90
C ALA A 534 -38.90 -25.44 -32.52
N THR A 535 -39.48 -24.85 -31.48
CA THR A 535 -39.28 -25.23 -30.07
C THR A 535 -40.13 -26.41 -29.61
N GLY A 536 -41.34 -26.56 -30.17
CA GLY A 536 -42.34 -27.51 -29.69
C GLY A 536 -43.15 -27.06 -28.48
N THR A 537 -42.90 -25.86 -27.94
CA THR A 537 -43.64 -25.26 -26.81
C THR A 537 -43.85 -23.77 -27.02
N ASN A 538 -44.98 -23.24 -26.54
CA ASN A 538 -45.31 -21.81 -26.54
C ASN A 538 -45.05 -21.13 -25.17
N ARG A 539 -44.53 -21.86 -24.18
CA ARG A 539 -44.19 -21.36 -22.85
C ARG A 539 -42.68 -21.12 -22.71
N GLY A 540 -42.28 -20.05 -22.04
CA GLY A 540 -40.92 -19.93 -21.49
C GLY A 540 -40.67 -20.94 -20.37
N PHE A 541 -39.44 -21.06 -19.93
CA PHE A 541 -39.04 -21.85 -18.77
C PHE A 541 -39.48 -21.17 -17.47
N GLN A 542 -39.93 -21.97 -16.50
CA GLN A 542 -40.10 -21.54 -15.12
C GLN A 542 -39.15 -22.32 -14.22
N GLY A 543 -38.38 -21.60 -13.40
CA GLY A 543 -37.40 -22.15 -12.47
C GLY A 543 -36.03 -21.46 -12.60
N CYS A 544 -34.97 -22.18 -12.26
CA CYS A 544 -33.62 -21.63 -12.08
C CYS A 544 -32.59 -22.20 -13.05
N VAL A 545 -31.59 -21.41 -13.42
CA VAL A 545 -30.38 -21.85 -14.12
C VAL A 545 -29.14 -21.53 -13.29
N GLN A 546 -28.31 -22.54 -13.00
CA GLN A 546 -27.11 -22.43 -12.16
C GLN A 546 -25.83 -22.26 -12.98
N SER A 547 -25.75 -22.91 -14.14
CA SER A 547 -24.61 -22.80 -15.03
C SER A 547 -24.99 -23.08 -16.48
N LEU A 548 -24.26 -22.42 -17.39
CA LEU A 548 -24.28 -22.64 -18.82
C LEU A 548 -22.83 -22.75 -19.28
N THR A 549 -22.52 -23.75 -20.08
CA THR A 549 -21.19 -23.99 -20.66
C THR A 549 -21.34 -24.23 -22.15
N VAL A 550 -20.61 -23.50 -22.97
CA VAL A 550 -20.65 -23.57 -24.44
C VAL A 550 -19.25 -23.90 -24.94
N ASN A 551 -19.11 -25.00 -25.69
CA ASN A 551 -17.85 -25.50 -26.25
C ASN A 551 -16.72 -25.58 -25.20
N GLY A 552 -17.05 -26.10 -24.00
CA GLY A 552 -16.14 -26.21 -22.86
C GLY A 552 -15.94 -24.93 -22.03
N LYS A 553 -16.35 -23.75 -22.54
CA LYS A 553 -16.23 -22.48 -21.84
C LYS A 553 -17.49 -22.18 -21.02
N ARG A 554 -17.34 -22.03 -19.69
CA ARG A 554 -18.45 -21.56 -18.83
C ARG A 554 -18.82 -20.13 -19.21
N MET A 555 -20.12 -19.89 -19.40
CA MET A 555 -20.70 -18.57 -19.62
C MET A 555 -21.04 -17.95 -18.26
N ASP A 556 -20.64 -16.70 -18.06
CA ASP A 556 -21.06 -15.94 -16.89
C ASP A 556 -22.49 -15.43 -17.10
N LEU A 557 -23.43 -15.95 -16.30
CA LEU A 557 -24.86 -15.67 -16.41
C LEU A 557 -25.25 -14.27 -15.89
N ARG A 558 -24.33 -13.56 -15.23
CA ARG A 558 -24.58 -12.24 -14.65
C ARG A 558 -24.77 -11.16 -15.73
N PRO A 559 -25.48 -10.05 -15.43
CA PRO A 559 -25.60 -8.92 -16.32
C PRO A 559 -24.24 -8.32 -16.72
N TRP A 560 -24.12 -7.86 -17.96
CA TRP A 560 -23.01 -6.99 -18.37
C TRP A 560 -23.02 -5.68 -17.55
N PRO A 561 -21.85 -5.13 -17.13
CA PRO A 561 -20.48 -5.48 -17.52
C PRO A 561 -19.81 -6.60 -16.71
N LEU A 562 -20.41 -7.07 -15.60
CA LEU A 562 -19.81 -8.09 -14.73
C LEU A 562 -19.78 -9.46 -15.41
N GLY A 563 -20.90 -9.88 -16.01
CA GLY A 563 -21.01 -11.16 -16.71
C GLY A 563 -21.07 -11.06 -18.23
N LYS A 564 -21.85 -11.96 -18.85
CA LYS A 564 -22.01 -12.07 -20.31
C LYS A 564 -23.45 -12.00 -20.80
N ALA A 565 -24.43 -11.86 -19.91
CA ALA A 565 -25.80 -11.57 -20.31
C ALA A 565 -25.89 -10.13 -20.84
N LEU A 566 -26.28 -9.98 -22.11
CA LEU A 566 -26.30 -8.70 -22.84
C LEU A 566 -27.58 -7.91 -22.58
N SER A 567 -28.69 -8.64 -22.46
CA SER A 567 -30.03 -8.12 -22.20
C SER A 567 -30.90 -9.28 -21.71
N GLY A 568 -32.13 -8.98 -21.33
CA GLY A 568 -33.07 -9.93 -20.78
C GLY A 568 -34.22 -9.18 -20.13
N ALA A 569 -35.27 -9.90 -19.77
CA ALA A 569 -36.43 -9.31 -19.11
C ALA A 569 -37.08 -10.26 -18.10
N ASP A 570 -37.67 -9.66 -17.07
CA ASP A 570 -38.37 -10.32 -15.96
C ASP A 570 -37.52 -11.40 -15.25
N VAL A 571 -36.21 -11.16 -15.09
CA VAL A 571 -35.26 -12.15 -14.55
C VAL A 571 -35.00 -11.89 -13.07
N GLY A 572 -35.32 -12.87 -12.22
CA GLY A 572 -35.08 -12.80 -10.77
C GLY A 572 -33.75 -13.42 -10.34
N GLU A 573 -33.52 -13.49 -9.03
CA GLU A 573 -32.35 -14.12 -8.42
C GLU A 573 -32.74 -15.37 -7.60
N CYS A 574 -32.27 -16.54 -8.03
CA CYS A 574 -32.64 -17.82 -7.44
C CYS A 574 -32.07 -18.10 -6.04
N SER A 575 -30.99 -17.42 -5.64
CA SER A 575 -30.40 -17.54 -4.31
C SER A 575 -30.94 -16.57 -3.26
N SER A 576 -31.96 -15.77 -3.64
CA SER A 576 -32.70 -14.93 -2.69
C SER A 576 -33.31 -15.76 -1.56
N GLY A 577 -33.35 -15.21 -0.34
CA GLY A 577 -33.85 -15.88 0.87
C GLY A 577 -32.95 -16.97 1.46
N ILE A 578 -32.00 -17.56 0.72
CA ILE A 578 -31.16 -18.67 1.20
C ILE A 578 -30.36 -18.29 2.46
N CYS A 579 -29.89 -17.04 2.53
CA CYS A 579 -29.15 -16.55 3.69
C CYS A 579 -30.02 -16.09 4.87
N ASP A 580 -31.34 -15.96 4.69
CA ASP A 580 -32.25 -15.50 5.74
C ASP A 580 -32.53 -16.63 6.75
N GLU A 581 -32.50 -17.89 6.30
CA GLU A 581 -32.50 -19.09 7.15
C GLU A 581 -31.09 -19.50 7.64
N ALA A 582 -30.03 -18.87 7.14
CA ALA A 582 -28.65 -19.31 7.38
C ALA A 582 -28.06 -18.71 8.67
N SER A 583 -28.12 -19.48 9.76
CA SER A 583 -27.46 -19.14 11.02
C SER A 583 -25.94 -19.32 10.95
N CYS A 584 -25.21 -18.35 10.41
CA CYS A 584 -23.76 -18.24 10.59
C CYS A 584 -23.47 -17.54 11.93
N ILE A 585 -22.61 -18.12 12.77
CA ILE A 585 -22.25 -17.59 14.11
C ILE A 585 -20.78 -17.14 14.16
N ASN A 586 -20.31 -16.68 15.32
CA ASN A 586 -18.93 -16.23 15.56
C ASN A 586 -18.39 -15.19 14.55
N GLY A 587 -19.27 -14.33 14.04
CA GLY A 587 -18.93 -13.30 13.05
C GLY A 587 -18.83 -13.80 11.60
N GLY A 588 -19.27 -15.03 11.30
CA GLY A 588 -19.32 -15.54 9.93
C GLY A 588 -20.44 -14.91 9.08
N THR A 589 -20.13 -14.62 7.82
CA THR A 589 -21.06 -14.01 6.86
C THR A 589 -21.62 -15.06 5.91
N CYS A 590 -22.94 -15.15 5.72
CA CYS A 590 -23.52 -16.03 4.73
C CYS A 590 -23.29 -15.52 3.29
N THR A 591 -23.00 -16.41 2.35
CA THR A 591 -23.01 -16.10 0.91
C THR A 591 -23.54 -17.28 0.10
N ALA A 592 -24.24 -17.00 -1.00
CA ALA A 592 -24.65 -18.04 -1.96
C ALA A 592 -23.41 -18.70 -2.60
N SER A 593 -23.33 -20.02 -2.51
CA SER A 593 -22.35 -20.85 -3.23
C SER A 593 -22.94 -21.45 -4.51
N LYS A 594 -24.27 -21.63 -4.53
CA LYS A 594 -25.11 -22.02 -5.66
C LYS A 594 -26.52 -21.40 -5.52
N ALA A 595 -27.36 -21.62 -6.52
CA ALA A 595 -28.76 -21.20 -6.57
C ALA A 595 -29.71 -21.92 -5.57
N ASP A 596 -29.19 -22.81 -4.73
CA ASP A 596 -29.91 -23.48 -3.63
C ASP A 596 -29.02 -23.82 -2.41
N THR A 597 -27.75 -23.41 -2.40
CA THR A 597 -26.83 -23.66 -1.28
C THR A 597 -26.04 -22.41 -0.92
N TYR A 598 -25.90 -22.15 0.38
CA TYR A 598 -24.98 -21.17 0.93
C TYR A 598 -23.65 -21.80 1.38
N ILE A 599 -22.71 -20.94 1.74
CA ILE A 599 -21.56 -21.23 2.58
C ILE A 599 -21.42 -20.09 3.60
N CYS A 600 -21.10 -20.39 4.85
CA CYS A 600 -20.67 -19.37 5.80
C CYS A 600 -19.19 -19.04 5.54
N LEU A 601 -18.87 -17.75 5.45
CA LEU A 601 -17.51 -17.23 5.36
C LEU A 601 -17.00 -17.03 6.80
N CYS A 602 -16.38 -18.06 7.35
CA CYS A 602 -15.94 -18.11 8.75
C CYS A 602 -14.64 -17.33 8.96
N PRO A 603 -14.55 -16.40 9.92
CA PRO A 603 -13.31 -15.68 10.20
C PRO A 603 -12.16 -16.63 10.54
N LEU A 604 -10.91 -16.19 10.33
CA LEU A 604 -9.71 -16.97 10.67
C LEU A 604 -9.80 -17.61 12.06
N GLY A 605 -9.45 -18.90 12.20
CA GLY A 605 -9.56 -19.60 13.49
C GLY A 605 -10.99 -20.02 13.88
N PHE A 606 -11.99 -19.77 13.04
CA PHE A 606 -13.30 -20.42 13.09
C PHE A 606 -13.52 -21.28 11.84
N ARG A 607 -14.25 -22.38 11.99
CA ARG A 607 -14.61 -23.31 10.90
C ARG A 607 -15.91 -24.05 11.22
N GLY A 608 -16.29 -24.99 10.38
CA GLY A 608 -17.55 -25.74 10.46
C GLY A 608 -18.56 -25.21 9.45
N ARG A 609 -19.81 -25.71 9.49
CA ARG A 609 -20.84 -25.29 8.51
C ARG A 609 -21.40 -23.90 8.82
N HIS A 610 -21.40 -23.55 10.10
CA HIS A 610 -21.98 -22.37 10.73
C HIS A 610 -20.93 -21.50 11.43
N CYS A 611 -19.63 -21.83 11.29
CA CYS A 611 -18.50 -21.20 12.00
C CYS A 611 -18.46 -21.52 13.51
N GLU A 612 -18.99 -22.69 13.87
CA GLU A 612 -19.18 -23.20 15.22
C GLU A 612 -17.89 -23.67 15.92
N ASP A 613 -16.91 -24.13 15.17
CA ASP A 613 -15.65 -24.71 15.67
C ASP A 613 -14.55 -23.65 15.79
N ALA A 614 -14.10 -23.32 17.01
CA ALA A 614 -12.93 -22.47 17.23
C ALA A 614 -11.62 -23.28 17.25
N PHE A 615 -10.54 -22.77 16.65
CA PHE A 615 -9.22 -23.42 16.62
C PHE A 615 -8.05 -22.43 16.43
N THR A 616 -6.85 -22.82 16.84
CA THR A 616 -5.63 -22.01 16.64
C THR A 616 -5.05 -22.21 15.24
N LEU A 617 -5.11 -21.18 14.39
CA LEU A 617 -4.47 -21.18 13.07
C LEU A 617 -2.93 -21.18 13.21
N THR A 618 -2.29 -22.18 12.60
CA THR A 618 -0.86 -22.48 12.74
C THR A 618 -0.16 -22.61 11.38
N ILE A 619 -0.79 -23.27 10.40
CA ILE A 619 -0.36 -23.24 8.99
C ILE A 619 -1.60 -23.08 8.10
N PRO A 620 -1.78 -21.91 7.46
CA PRO A 620 -2.85 -21.68 6.48
C PRO A 620 -2.94 -22.76 5.38
N GLN A 621 -4.09 -23.40 5.28
CA GLN A 621 -4.58 -24.06 4.06
C GLN A 621 -5.72 -23.24 3.45
N PHE A 622 -5.61 -22.99 2.15
CA PHE A 622 -6.61 -22.32 1.32
C PHE A 622 -7.29 -23.35 0.42
N ARG A 623 -8.59 -23.18 0.16
CA ARG A 623 -9.36 -24.03 -0.75
C ARG A 623 -10.31 -23.18 -1.60
N GLU A 624 -10.26 -23.40 -2.92
CA GLU A 624 -11.14 -22.76 -3.89
C GLU A 624 -12.62 -22.99 -3.59
N SER A 625 -12.98 -24.24 -3.23
CA SER A 625 -14.35 -24.65 -2.89
C SER A 625 -14.95 -23.93 -1.68
N LEU A 626 -14.13 -23.33 -0.83
CA LEU A 626 -14.56 -22.58 0.36
C LEU A 626 -14.44 -21.06 0.19
N ARG A 627 -14.01 -20.57 -0.99
CA ARG A 627 -13.63 -19.16 -1.24
C ARG A 627 -12.59 -18.63 -0.24
N SER A 628 -11.63 -19.47 0.18
CA SER A 628 -10.67 -19.12 1.22
C SER A 628 -9.76 -17.95 0.82
N TYR A 629 -9.54 -17.00 1.74
CA TYR A 629 -8.48 -16.00 1.62
C TYR A 629 -8.08 -15.44 2.99
N ALA A 630 -6.88 -14.86 3.06
CA ALA A 630 -6.44 -14.02 4.17
C ALA A 630 -6.04 -12.63 3.64
N ALA A 631 -6.04 -11.64 4.52
CA ALA A 631 -5.68 -10.26 4.23
C ALA A 631 -4.95 -9.64 5.43
N THR A 632 -3.91 -8.86 5.15
CA THR A 632 -3.08 -8.19 6.15
C THR A 632 -2.70 -6.79 5.69
N PRO A 633 -2.65 -5.79 6.59
CA PRO A 633 -2.05 -4.51 6.27
C PRO A 633 -0.55 -4.68 5.98
N TRP A 634 0.02 -3.70 5.26
CA TRP A 634 1.45 -3.66 4.98
C TRP A 634 2.26 -3.48 6.29
N PRO A 635 3.39 -4.19 6.49
CA PRO A 635 4.19 -4.11 7.73
C PRO A 635 4.87 -2.76 8.01
N LEU A 636 4.82 -1.83 7.06
CA LEU A 636 5.27 -0.44 7.10
C LEU A 636 4.31 0.39 6.22
N GLU A 637 4.36 1.73 6.35
CA GLU A 637 3.63 2.61 5.44
C GLU A 637 4.01 2.33 3.97
N PRO A 638 3.06 2.25 3.01
CA PRO A 638 3.32 1.91 1.61
C PRO A 638 4.45 2.70 0.92
N ARG A 639 4.72 3.92 1.39
CA ARG A 639 5.85 4.76 0.94
C ARG A 639 7.22 4.06 1.01
N HIS A 640 7.40 3.10 1.92
CA HIS A 640 8.64 2.33 2.06
C HIS A 640 8.84 1.26 0.97
N TYR A 641 7.82 0.98 0.15
CA TYR A 641 7.83 -0.09 -0.85
C TYR A 641 7.73 0.43 -2.30
N LEU A 642 7.65 1.76 -2.49
CA LEU A 642 7.46 2.41 -3.79
C LEU A 642 8.52 1.99 -4.82
N SER A 643 9.80 2.00 -4.43
CA SER A 643 10.92 1.69 -5.33
C SER A 643 11.57 0.33 -5.08
N PHE A 644 11.35 -0.33 -3.94
CA PHE A 644 11.92 -1.65 -3.64
C PHE A 644 11.00 -2.56 -2.81
N MET A 645 10.90 -3.83 -3.20
CA MET A 645 10.22 -4.88 -2.44
C MET A 645 10.81 -6.27 -2.75
N GLU A 646 10.78 -7.14 -1.75
CA GLU A 646 11.39 -8.46 -1.74
C GLU A 646 10.48 -9.40 -0.94
N PHE A 647 9.92 -10.42 -1.62
CA PHE A 647 9.03 -11.42 -1.05
C PHE A 647 9.69 -12.80 -1.09
N GLU A 648 9.74 -13.47 0.06
CA GLU A 648 9.98 -14.92 0.13
C GLU A 648 8.69 -15.64 0.55
N MET A 649 8.36 -16.77 -0.08
CA MET A 649 7.21 -17.59 0.30
C MET A 649 7.55 -19.08 0.27
N THR A 650 7.18 -19.84 1.30
CA THR A 650 7.21 -21.32 1.27
C THR A 650 5.78 -21.83 1.23
N PHE A 651 5.43 -22.52 0.14
CA PHE A 651 4.05 -22.93 -0.18
C PHE A 651 3.99 -24.31 -0.82
N ARG A 652 2.80 -24.92 -0.81
CA ARG A 652 2.49 -26.21 -1.44
C ARG A 652 1.22 -26.07 -2.27
N PRO A 653 1.28 -26.08 -3.61
CA PRO A 653 0.11 -26.00 -4.47
C PRO A 653 -0.63 -27.34 -4.54
N ASP A 654 -1.94 -27.32 -4.32
CA ASP A 654 -2.84 -28.47 -4.56
C ASP A 654 -3.56 -28.32 -5.94
N SER A 655 -3.29 -27.24 -6.69
CA SER A 655 -3.88 -26.87 -7.99
C SER A 655 -2.86 -26.19 -8.91
N GLU A 656 -3.05 -26.30 -10.23
CA GLU A 656 -2.23 -25.63 -11.26
C GLU A 656 -2.47 -24.12 -11.37
N ASP A 657 -3.63 -23.63 -10.91
CA ASP A 657 -4.03 -22.22 -10.95
C ASP A 657 -4.37 -21.67 -9.55
N GLY A 658 -4.14 -20.38 -9.33
CA GLY A 658 -4.67 -19.62 -8.18
C GLY A 658 -3.77 -18.49 -7.68
N VAL A 659 -4.34 -17.45 -7.05
CA VAL A 659 -3.55 -16.32 -6.52
C VAL A 659 -2.87 -16.64 -5.19
N LEU A 660 -1.54 -16.51 -5.15
CA LEU A 660 -0.74 -16.66 -3.93
C LEU A 660 -0.73 -15.35 -3.12
N LEU A 661 -0.53 -14.22 -3.80
CA LEU A 661 -0.48 -12.88 -3.20
C LEU A 661 -1.02 -11.82 -4.17
N TYR A 662 -1.77 -10.84 -3.67
CA TYR A 662 -2.23 -9.68 -4.46
C TYR A 662 -2.35 -8.41 -3.60
N SER A 663 -2.00 -7.26 -4.16
CA SER A 663 -2.24 -5.93 -3.57
C SER A 663 -2.29 -4.87 -4.68
N TYR A 664 -2.98 -3.75 -4.47
CA TYR A 664 -3.21 -2.73 -5.50
C TYR A 664 -3.47 -1.34 -4.92
N ASP A 665 -3.49 -0.32 -5.77
CA ASP A 665 -4.04 1.00 -5.43
C ASP A 665 -5.43 1.18 -6.05
N THR A 666 -6.37 1.73 -5.28
CA THR A 666 -7.75 1.97 -5.75
C THR A 666 -7.88 3.12 -6.77
N GLY A 667 -6.98 4.11 -6.75
CA GLY A 667 -7.06 5.31 -7.58
C GLY A 667 -6.19 5.30 -8.85
N SER A 668 -5.15 4.47 -8.92
CA SER A 668 -4.28 4.33 -10.10
C SER A 668 -4.44 2.96 -10.78
N LYS A 669 -3.57 2.62 -11.75
CA LYS A 669 -3.54 1.28 -12.37
C LYS A 669 -2.75 0.27 -11.55
N ASP A 670 -1.92 0.73 -10.63
CA ASP A 670 -0.90 -0.02 -9.90
C ASP A 670 -1.43 -1.28 -9.24
N PHE A 671 -0.68 -2.38 -9.39
CA PHE A 671 -0.89 -3.62 -8.67
C PHE A 671 0.36 -4.49 -8.61
N LEU A 672 0.38 -5.35 -7.59
CA LEU A 672 1.33 -6.41 -7.38
C LEU A 672 0.58 -7.74 -7.29
N SER A 673 1.02 -8.76 -8.03
CA SER A 673 0.41 -10.09 -8.03
C SER A 673 1.44 -11.19 -8.17
N ILE A 674 1.28 -12.24 -7.36
CA ILE A 674 1.98 -13.52 -7.50
C ILE A 674 0.89 -14.58 -7.66
N THR A 675 0.90 -15.29 -8.79
CA THR A 675 -0.14 -16.28 -9.14
C THR A 675 0.47 -17.60 -9.60
N MET A 676 -0.29 -18.68 -9.47
CA MET A 676 -0.12 -19.92 -10.21
C MET A 676 -0.99 -19.83 -11.47
N ALA A 677 -0.44 -20.19 -12.63
CA ALA A 677 -1.15 -20.20 -13.91
C ALA A 677 -0.66 -21.33 -14.82
N GLY A 678 -1.45 -22.39 -14.99
CA GLY A 678 -1.05 -23.60 -15.72
C GLY A 678 0.21 -24.24 -15.14
N GLY A 679 0.25 -24.40 -13.81
CA GLY A 679 1.31 -25.07 -13.06
C GLY A 679 2.59 -24.27 -12.84
N HIS A 680 2.75 -23.10 -13.45
CA HIS A 680 3.93 -22.24 -13.29
C HIS A 680 3.60 -21.06 -12.38
N VAL A 681 4.60 -20.52 -11.66
CA VAL A 681 4.45 -19.24 -10.94
C VAL A 681 4.61 -18.09 -11.93
N GLU A 682 3.70 -17.13 -11.87
CA GLU A 682 3.85 -15.82 -12.50
C GLU A 682 3.98 -14.73 -11.43
N PHE A 683 4.95 -13.83 -11.64
CA PHE A 683 5.05 -12.56 -10.92
C PHE A 683 4.69 -11.42 -11.88
N ARG A 684 3.66 -10.65 -11.51
CA ARG A 684 3.10 -9.58 -12.33
C ARG A 684 3.01 -8.29 -11.53
N PHE A 685 3.44 -7.18 -12.11
CA PHE A 685 3.33 -5.87 -11.49
C PHE A 685 3.16 -4.76 -12.53
N ASP A 686 2.46 -3.69 -12.15
CA ASP A 686 2.26 -2.51 -13.00
C ASP A 686 2.56 -1.25 -12.18
N CYS A 687 3.41 -0.38 -12.72
CA CYS A 687 3.81 0.89 -12.09
C CYS A 687 2.97 2.09 -12.59
N GLY A 688 1.86 1.83 -13.30
CA GLY A 688 0.96 2.85 -13.86
C GLY A 688 1.05 2.97 -15.38
N SER A 689 2.16 2.56 -15.99
CA SER A 689 2.44 2.68 -17.43
C SER A 689 2.35 1.37 -18.21
N GLY A 690 2.15 0.23 -17.55
CA GLY A 690 2.04 -1.07 -18.20
C GLY A 690 2.66 -2.21 -17.39
N THR A 691 2.28 -3.44 -17.73
CA THR A 691 2.41 -4.59 -16.83
C THR A 691 3.66 -5.40 -17.14
N GLY A 692 4.60 -5.46 -16.19
CA GLY A 692 5.69 -6.44 -16.21
C GLY A 692 5.18 -7.83 -15.87
N VAL A 693 5.58 -8.84 -16.64
CA VAL A 693 5.20 -10.26 -16.44
C VAL A 693 6.44 -11.14 -16.46
N LEU A 694 6.73 -11.79 -15.34
CA LEU A 694 7.76 -12.82 -15.20
C LEU A 694 7.05 -14.15 -14.94
N ARG A 695 7.60 -15.26 -15.46
CA ARG A 695 7.05 -16.62 -15.31
C ARG A 695 8.18 -17.61 -15.04
N SER A 696 7.96 -18.61 -14.18
CA SER A 696 8.94 -19.66 -13.89
C SER A 696 9.28 -20.48 -15.15
N GLU A 697 10.50 -21.02 -15.24
CA GLU A 697 10.97 -21.74 -16.44
C GLU A 697 10.35 -23.14 -16.54
N GLU A 698 10.11 -23.79 -15.40
CA GLU A 698 9.46 -25.11 -15.31
C GLU A 698 8.17 -25.05 -14.47
N PRO A 699 7.18 -25.93 -14.75
CA PRO A 699 6.00 -26.13 -13.91
C PRO A 699 6.36 -26.77 -12.55
N LEU A 700 5.57 -26.46 -11.54
CA LEU A 700 5.74 -26.92 -10.16
C LEU A 700 5.05 -28.28 -9.94
N SER A 701 5.62 -29.10 -9.06
CA SER A 701 5.05 -30.38 -8.66
C SER A 701 3.95 -30.21 -7.61
N LEU A 702 2.69 -30.42 -8.01
CA LEU A 702 1.56 -30.36 -7.09
C LEU A 702 1.75 -31.31 -5.88
N GLY A 703 1.25 -30.90 -4.71
CA GLY A 703 1.38 -31.63 -3.46
C GLY A 703 2.77 -31.58 -2.81
N HIS A 704 3.72 -30.79 -3.33
CA HIS A 704 5.08 -30.65 -2.78
C HIS A 704 5.38 -29.21 -2.33
N TRP A 705 6.32 -29.05 -1.39
CA TRP A 705 6.69 -27.73 -0.85
C TRP A 705 7.77 -27.04 -1.70
N HIS A 706 7.38 -25.92 -2.30
CA HIS A 706 8.22 -25.02 -3.08
C HIS A 706 8.63 -23.80 -2.26
N ASP A 707 9.85 -23.32 -2.45
CA ASP A 707 10.29 -22.00 -2.00
C ASP A 707 10.27 -21.02 -3.18
N LEU A 708 9.67 -19.86 -2.99
CA LEU A 708 9.60 -18.75 -3.94
C LEU A 708 10.43 -17.59 -3.42
N HIS A 709 11.25 -17.00 -4.28
CA HIS A 709 11.86 -15.69 -4.07
C HIS A 709 11.45 -14.76 -5.22
N VAL A 710 10.96 -13.58 -4.88
CA VAL A 710 10.58 -12.52 -5.81
C VAL A 710 11.15 -11.20 -5.29
N SER A 711 11.73 -10.39 -6.16
CA SER A 711 12.05 -9.00 -5.82
C SER A 711 11.74 -8.05 -6.98
N ARG A 712 11.57 -6.77 -6.66
CA ARG A 712 11.35 -5.70 -7.62
C ARG A 712 12.11 -4.45 -7.17
N THR A 713 12.88 -3.88 -8.08
CA THR A 713 13.62 -2.63 -7.91
C THR A 713 13.24 -1.69 -9.05
N ALA A 714 12.57 -0.59 -8.73
CA ALA A 714 11.90 0.30 -9.69
C ALA A 714 11.03 -0.51 -10.68
N ARG A 715 11.21 -0.33 -11.99
CA ARG A 715 10.50 -1.10 -13.03
C ARG A 715 11.02 -2.52 -13.24
N ASN A 716 12.14 -2.93 -12.63
CA ASN A 716 12.75 -4.24 -12.85
C ASN A 716 12.24 -5.25 -11.81
N GLY A 717 11.97 -6.48 -12.24
CA GLY A 717 11.57 -7.61 -11.41
C GLY A 717 12.52 -8.79 -11.54
N ILE A 718 12.55 -9.63 -10.50
CA ILE A 718 13.30 -10.88 -10.40
C ILE A 718 12.36 -11.95 -9.83
N LEU A 719 12.36 -13.14 -10.41
CA LEU A 719 11.57 -14.30 -10.00
C LEU A 719 12.46 -15.56 -9.96
N GLN A 720 12.43 -16.30 -8.85
CA GLN A 720 13.05 -17.62 -8.74
C GLN A 720 12.18 -18.58 -7.93
N VAL A 721 12.05 -19.83 -8.42
CA VAL A 721 11.35 -20.92 -7.73
C VAL A 721 12.36 -22.05 -7.42
N ASP A 722 12.45 -22.46 -6.16
CA ASP A 722 13.38 -23.43 -5.57
C ASP A 722 14.84 -23.26 -6.01
N LYS A 723 15.22 -23.94 -7.11
CA LYS A 723 16.55 -23.95 -7.73
C LYS A 723 16.46 -23.85 -9.25
N GLN A 724 15.30 -23.50 -9.79
CA GLN A 724 15.16 -23.09 -11.18
C GLN A 724 16.06 -21.88 -11.44
N LYS A 725 16.34 -21.62 -12.71
CA LYS A 725 17.05 -20.43 -13.16
C LYS A 725 16.33 -19.16 -12.70
N VAL A 726 17.10 -18.13 -12.38
CA VAL A 726 16.55 -16.79 -12.11
C VAL A 726 15.97 -16.22 -13.40
N VAL A 727 14.74 -15.74 -13.31
CA VAL A 727 14.04 -15.03 -14.38
C VAL A 727 14.03 -13.55 -14.04
N GLU A 728 14.44 -12.72 -15.00
CA GLU A 728 14.47 -11.26 -14.88
C GLU A 728 13.53 -10.66 -15.93
N GLY A 729 12.95 -9.50 -15.61
CA GLY A 729 12.03 -8.79 -16.50
C GLY A 729 11.76 -7.36 -16.03
N MET A 730 10.95 -6.61 -16.77
CA MET A 730 10.60 -5.23 -16.41
C MET A 730 9.17 -4.88 -16.77
N ALA A 731 8.60 -3.91 -16.05
CA ALA A 731 7.35 -3.25 -16.41
C ALA A 731 7.52 -2.34 -17.63
N GLU A 732 6.42 -2.15 -18.35
CA GLU A 732 6.36 -1.33 -19.57
C GLU A 732 6.19 0.16 -19.25
N GLY A 733 6.70 1.02 -20.13
CA GLY A 733 6.71 2.48 -19.95
C GLY A 733 7.71 2.99 -18.89
N GLY A 734 7.56 4.27 -18.51
CA GLY A 734 8.57 5.04 -17.78
C GLY A 734 8.38 5.19 -16.26
N PHE A 735 7.37 4.55 -15.66
CA PHE A 735 7.14 4.63 -14.21
C PHE A 735 7.89 3.55 -13.41
N THR A 736 8.42 4.00 -12.28
CA THR A 736 9.39 3.34 -11.40
C THR A 736 8.78 2.99 -10.05
N GLN A 737 7.98 3.91 -9.50
CA GLN A 737 7.21 3.69 -8.28
C GLN A 737 6.05 2.73 -8.51
N ILE A 738 5.71 1.94 -7.49
CA ILE A 738 4.42 1.28 -7.38
C ILE A 738 3.74 1.66 -6.07
N LYS A 739 2.51 2.17 -6.16
CA LYS A 739 1.65 2.41 -5.01
C LYS A 739 0.75 1.21 -4.81
N CYS A 740 0.69 0.69 -3.59
CA CYS A 740 -0.31 -0.30 -3.19
C CYS A 740 -0.94 0.18 -1.88
N ASN A 741 -2.23 0.49 -1.92
CA ASN A 741 -2.96 1.07 -0.78
C ASN A 741 -3.93 0.09 -0.13
N SER A 742 -4.25 -1.02 -0.81
CA SER A 742 -5.02 -2.12 -0.25
C SER A 742 -4.16 -2.95 0.71
N ASP A 743 -4.82 -3.81 1.49
CA ASP A 743 -4.15 -4.93 2.16
C ASP A 743 -3.37 -5.81 1.16
N ILE A 744 -2.45 -6.59 1.71
CA ILE A 744 -1.84 -7.74 1.04
C ILE A 744 -2.82 -8.92 1.21
N PHE A 745 -3.52 -9.25 0.13
CA PHE A 745 -4.37 -10.42 0.03
C PHE A 745 -3.53 -11.67 -0.24
N ILE A 746 -3.87 -12.79 0.40
CA ILE A 746 -3.08 -14.02 0.46
C ILE A 746 -4.01 -15.21 0.19
N GLY A 747 -3.64 -16.06 -0.76
CA GLY A 747 -4.39 -17.28 -1.13
C GLY A 747 -5.73 -17.05 -1.84
N GLY A 748 -6.22 -15.81 -1.91
CA GLY A 748 -7.45 -15.42 -2.57
C GLY A 748 -7.74 -13.93 -2.39
N VAL A 749 -8.85 -13.44 -2.94
CA VAL A 749 -9.36 -12.08 -2.76
C VAL A 749 -10.84 -12.09 -2.35
N PRO A 750 -11.37 -11.02 -1.71
CA PRO A 750 -12.78 -10.92 -1.34
C PRO A 750 -13.75 -10.97 -2.53
N SER A 751 -13.31 -10.42 -3.67
CA SER A 751 -14.05 -10.32 -4.93
C SER A 751 -13.08 -10.43 -6.11
N TYR A 752 -13.45 -11.21 -7.11
CA TYR A 752 -12.66 -11.39 -8.35
C TYR A 752 -13.08 -10.45 -9.48
N ASP A 753 -14.15 -9.67 -9.27
CA ASP A 753 -14.62 -8.67 -10.25
C ASP A 753 -13.87 -7.34 -10.10
N ASP A 754 -13.36 -7.05 -8.90
CA ASP A 754 -12.69 -5.78 -8.53
C ASP A 754 -11.17 -5.78 -8.79
N VAL A 755 -10.60 -6.89 -9.26
CA VAL A 755 -9.15 -7.02 -9.50
C VAL A 755 -8.72 -6.33 -10.80
N LYS A 756 -7.48 -5.82 -10.85
CA LYS A 756 -6.94 -5.24 -12.08
C LYS A 756 -6.84 -6.32 -13.16
N LYS A 757 -7.42 -6.09 -14.33
CA LYS A 757 -7.58 -7.10 -15.41
C LYS A 757 -6.28 -7.77 -15.89
N ASN A 758 -5.14 -7.08 -15.77
CA ASN A 758 -3.82 -7.57 -16.18
C ASN A 758 -3.10 -8.43 -15.12
N SER A 759 -3.61 -8.46 -13.88
CA SER A 759 -2.97 -9.09 -12.71
C SER A 759 -2.87 -10.62 -12.75
N GLY A 760 -3.57 -11.28 -13.66
CA GLY A 760 -3.64 -12.75 -13.68
C GLY A 760 -4.44 -13.37 -12.54
N VAL A 761 -5.06 -12.56 -11.67
CA VAL A 761 -5.87 -13.02 -10.53
C VAL A 761 -7.25 -13.45 -11.02
N PHE A 762 -7.41 -14.75 -11.31
CA PHE A 762 -8.67 -15.30 -11.84
C PHE A 762 -9.33 -16.36 -10.96
N LYS A 763 -8.60 -16.94 -10.00
CA LYS A 763 -9.07 -17.98 -9.08
C LYS A 763 -8.38 -17.86 -7.72
N PRO A 764 -9.02 -18.29 -6.62
CA PRO A 764 -8.32 -18.54 -5.35
C PRO A 764 -7.30 -19.66 -5.49
N PHE A 765 -6.28 -19.64 -4.64
CA PHE A 765 -5.33 -20.72 -4.48
C PHE A 765 -5.94 -21.88 -3.69
N SER A 766 -5.70 -23.11 -4.16
CA SER A 766 -5.89 -24.32 -3.37
C SER A 766 -4.51 -24.86 -3.02
N GLY A 767 -4.22 -24.99 -1.73
CA GLY A 767 -2.89 -25.34 -1.25
C GLY A 767 -2.60 -24.85 0.17
N SER A 768 -1.35 -24.99 0.60
CA SER A 768 -0.88 -24.59 1.94
C SER A 768 0.21 -23.51 1.83
N ILE A 769 0.21 -22.50 2.70
CA ILE A 769 1.29 -21.49 2.78
C ILE A 769 1.83 -21.46 4.21
N GLN A 770 3.13 -21.67 4.37
CA GLN A 770 3.79 -21.88 5.67
C GLN A 770 4.63 -20.68 6.12
N LYS A 771 5.23 -19.97 5.17
CA LYS A 771 6.13 -18.83 5.42
C LYS A 771 5.82 -17.76 4.38
N ILE A 772 5.72 -16.52 4.82
CA ILE A 772 5.75 -15.32 3.99
C ILE A 772 6.70 -14.33 4.67
N ILE A 773 7.66 -13.80 3.93
CA ILE A 773 8.54 -12.70 4.34
C ILE A 773 8.43 -11.57 3.32
N LEU A 774 8.38 -10.33 3.80
CA LEU A 774 8.47 -9.11 3.02
C LEU A 774 9.58 -8.22 3.60
N ASN A 775 10.66 -7.99 2.84
CA ASN A 775 11.84 -7.21 3.26
C ASN A 775 12.32 -7.62 4.69
N ASP A 776 12.65 -8.90 4.89
CA ASP A 776 12.93 -9.61 6.18
C ASP A 776 11.81 -9.69 7.23
N ARG A 777 10.70 -8.95 7.09
CA ARG A 777 9.60 -9.03 8.05
C ARG A 777 8.74 -10.25 7.76
N THR A 778 8.61 -11.15 8.73
CA THR A 778 7.70 -12.29 8.60
C THR A 778 6.25 -11.83 8.69
N ILE A 779 5.46 -12.09 7.64
CA ILE A 779 4.03 -11.87 7.64
C ILE A 779 3.36 -13.08 8.30
N HIS A 780 2.78 -12.87 9.48
CA HIS A 780 2.08 -13.89 10.24
C HIS A 780 0.58 -13.86 9.94
N VAL A 781 0.08 -14.83 9.17
CA VAL A 781 -1.36 -15.05 8.99
C VAL A 781 -1.95 -15.61 10.30
N LYS A 782 -2.33 -14.68 11.18
CA LYS A 782 -2.84 -14.89 12.55
C LYS A 782 -3.90 -13.85 12.90
N HIS A 783 -4.78 -14.22 13.81
CA HIS A 783 -5.99 -13.49 14.17
C HIS A 783 -5.73 -12.06 14.72
N ASP A 784 -4.54 -11.78 15.24
CA ASP A 784 -4.20 -10.53 15.94
C ASP A 784 -4.14 -9.30 15.01
N PHE A 785 -3.75 -9.50 13.75
CA PHE A 785 -3.53 -8.44 12.76
C PHE A 785 -3.97 -8.79 11.33
N THR A 786 -4.38 -10.05 11.08
CA THR A 786 -4.85 -10.49 9.77
C THR A 786 -6.28 -10.95 9.87
N TRP A 787 -7.08 -10.59 8.87
CA TRP A 787 -8.45 -11.04 8.70
C TRP A 787 -8.52 -11.96 7.48
N GLY A 788 -9.70 -12.51 7.20
CA GLY A 788 -9.86 -13.51 6.15
C GLY A 788 -10.91 -14.54 6.52
N VAL A 789 -11.25 -15.39 5.55
CA VAL A 789 -12.36 -16.33 5.65
C VAL A 789 -11.97 -17.73 5.20
N ASN A 790 -12.52 -18.75 5.88
CA ASN A 790 -12.42 -20.17 5.55
C ASN A 790 -10.99 -20.70 5.34
N VAL A 791 -10.00 -20.12 6.04
CA VAL A 791 -8.61 -20.60 6.06
C VAL A 791 -8.46 -21.63 7.18
N GLU A 792 -8.21 -22.88 6.81
CA GLU A 792 -8.04 -24.00 7.75
C GLU A 792 -6.56 -24.23 8.13
N ASN A 793 -6.30 -25.18 9.02
CA ASN A 793 -4.96 -25.70 9.26
C ASN A 793 -4.60 -26.80 8.25
N ALA A 794 -3.47 -26.65 7.56
CA ALA A 794 -2.85 -27.73 6.79
C ALA A 794 -2.41 -28.89 7.70
N ALA A 795 -2.49 -30.13 7.21
CA ALA A 795 -1.99 -31.30 7.93
C ALA A 795 -0.45 -31.22 8.11
N HIS A 796 0.00 -30.95 9.34
CA HIS A 796 1.40 -30.72 9.68
C HIS A 796 1.67 -30.89 11.19
N PRO A 797 2.84 -31.40 11.64
CA PRO A 797 3.11 -31.66 13.05
C PRO A 797 2.84 -30.51 14.03
N CYS A 798 3.22 -29.26 13.69
CA CYS A 798 2.97 -28.10 14.56
C CYS A 798 1.50 -27.87 14.95
N VAL A 799 0.52 -28.36 14.18
CA VAL A 799 -0.91 -28.23 14.52
C VAL A 799 -1.25 -29.04 15.77
N GLY A 800 -0.51 -30.11 16.07
CA GLY A 800 -0.63 -30.89 17.30
C GLY A 800 0.14 -30.32 18.49
N SER A 801 0.66 -29.08 18.42
CA SER A 801 1.47 -28.43 19.46
C SER A 801 2.58 -29.33 20.05
N PRO A 802 3.50 -29.86 19.23
CA PRO A 802 4.43 -30.93 19.61
C PRO A 802 5.60 -30.47 20.51
N CYS A 803 5.65 -29.19 20.88
CA CYS A 803 6.70 -28.61 21.71
C CYS A 803 6.24 -28.54 23.17
N ALA A 804 6.92 -29.28 24.04
CA ALA A 804 6.60 -29.36 25.45
C ALA A 804 6.91 -28.05 26.21
N HIS A 805 6.38 -27.93 27.43
CA HIS A 805 6.71 -26.88 28.40
C HIS A 805 6.52 -25.43 27.91
N GLY A 806 5.65 -25.20 26.91
CA GLY A 806 5.44 -23.87 26.32
C GLY A 806 6.47 -23.48 25.25
N GLY A 807 7.23 -24.45 24.72
CA GLY A 807 8.06 -24.26 23.52
C GLY A 807 7.22 -23.85 22.31
N SER A 808 7.75 -22.96 21.48
CA SER A 808 7.03 -22.43 20.30
C SER A 808 7.38 -23.22 19.05
N CYS A 809 6.38 -23.81 18.38
CA CYS A 809 6.63 -24.63 17.18
C CYS A 809 6.89 -23.75 15.95
N ARG A 810 8.09 -23.88 15.37
CA ARG A 810 8.44 -23.34 14.05
C ARG A 810 8.19 -24.42 12.98
N PRO A 811 7.26 -24.23 12.03
CA PRO A 811 7.07 -25.16 10.94
C PRO A 811 8.21 -25.04 9.89
N ARG A 812 8.49 -26.14 9.18
CA ARG A 812 9.47 -26.24 8.09
C ARG A 812 9.07 -27.32 7.08
N LYS A 813 8.66 -27.00 5.86
CA LYS A 813 8.18 -27.94 4.82
C LYS A 813 7.38 -29.11 5.43
N GLU A 814 7.97 -30.30 5.59
CA GLU A 814 7.34 -31.51 6.19
C GLU A 814 7.67 -31.81 7.67
N GLY A 815 8.32 -30.88 8.38
CA GLY A 815 8.82 -31.06 9.75
C GLY A 815 8.78 -29.78 10.57
N TYR A 816 9.45 -29.78 11.72
CA TYR A 816 9.40 -28.66 12.65
C TYR A 816 10.65 -28.56 13.52
N GLU A 817 10.81 -27.40 14.14
CA GLU A 817 11.74 -27.18 15.26
C GLU A 817 10.99 -26.45 16.37
N CYS A 818 11.36 -26.71 17.61
CA CYS A 818 10.83 -25.97 18.75
C CYS A 818 11.80 -24.86 19.17
N ASP A 819 11.29 -23.64 19.35
CA ASP A 819 11.99 -22.59 20.09
C ASP A 819 11.70 -22.81 21.58
N CYS A 820 12.66 -23.42 22.28
CA CYS A 820 12.49 -23.83 23.67
C CYS A 820 12.64 -22.68 24.66
N PRO A 821 11.83 -22.62 25.73
CA PRO A 821 11.97 -21.63 26.79
C PRO A 821 13.21 -21.91 27.64
N LEU A 822 13.65 -20.87 28.37
CA LEU A 822 14.76 -20.96 29.31
C LEU A 822 14.54 -22.11 30.32
N GLY A 823 15.58 -22.90 30.56
CA GLY A 823 15.52 -24.10 31.42
C GLY A 823 15.05 -25.39 30.73
N PHE A 824 14.75 -25.39 29.42
CA PHE A 824 14.33 -26.59 28.69
C PHE A 824 15.12 -26.81 27.38
N GLU A 825 15.49 -28.08 27.11
CA GLU A 825 16.22 -28.50 25.92
C GLU A 825 15.63 -29.75 25.24
N GLY A 826 16.28 -30.19 24.16
CA GLY A 826 15.88 -31.33 23.35
C GLY A 826 15.00 -30.94 22.16
N LEU A 827 14.84 -31.88 21.21
CA LEU A 827 14.15 -31.65 19.93
C LEU A 827 12.71 -31.12 20.06
N HIS A 828 12.08 -31.39 21.21
CA HIS A 828 10.69 -31.04 21.51
C HIS A 828 10.58 -30.27 22.84
N CYS A 829 11.68 -29.69 23.33
CA CYS A 829 11.76 -29.05 24.67
C CYS A 829 11.37 -29.99 25.82
N GLN A 830 11.49 -31.29 25.62
CA GLN A 830 10.95 -32.33 26.51
C GLN A 830 11.83 -32.61 27.73
N LYS A 831 13.06 -32.11 27.75
CA LYS A 831 13.98 -32.24 28.89
C LYS A 831 14.05 -30.93 29.65
N ALA A 832 13.89 -30.98 30.97
CA ALA A 832 14.34 -29.89 31.83
C ALA A 832 15.88 -29.92 31.91
N ILE A 833 16.50 -28.74 31.95
CA ILE A 833 17.94 -28.57 32.17
C ILE A 833 18.17 -28.62 33.69
N THR A 834 18.70 -29.73 34.19
CA THR A 834 18.83 -30.02 35.64
C THR A 834 20.11 -29.49 36.28
N GLU A 835 21.09 -29.06 35.47
CA GLU A 835 22.34 -28.46 35.91
C GLU A 835 22.30 -26.94 35.67
N ALA A 836 22.91 -26.15 36.56
CA ALA A 836 22.95 -24.70 36.40
C ALA A 836 23.76 -24.32 35.14
N ILE A 837 23.21 -23.45 34.29
CA ILE A 837 23.84 -23.02 33.04
C ILE A 837 24.86 -21.91 33.34
N GLU A 838 26.03 -22.28 33.86
CA GLU A 838 27.12 -21.34 34.19
C GLU A 838 27.61 -20.54 32.96
N ILE A 839 27.60 -21.17 31.78
CA ILE A 839 28.00 -20.56 30.50
C ILE A 839 26.95 -20.90 29.44
N PRO A 840 26.09 -19.94 29.03
CA PRO A 840 25.10 -20.17 27.99
C PRO A 840 25.74 -20.29 26.58
N GLN A 841 25.21 -21.25 25.82
CA GLN A 841 25.42 -21.42 24.40
C GLN A 841 24.24 -20.81 23.62
N PHE A 842 24.57 -20.15 22.50
CA PHE A 842 23.65 -19.53 21.57
C PHE A 842 23.80 -20.18 20.19
N ILE A 843 22.67 -20.47 19.53
CA ILE A 843 22.60 -21.15 18.23
C ILE A 843 22.09 -20.23 17.11
N GLY A 844 22.44 -18.94 17.15
CA GLY A 844 22.08 -17.92 16.14
C GLY A 844 20.63 -17.44 16.19
N ARG A 845 19.72 -18.23 16.77
CA ARG A 845 18.33 -17.86 17.11
C ARG A 845 18.06 -17.80 18.61
N SER A 846 19.09 -17.99 19.43
CA SER A 846 18.98 -17.93 20.88
C SER A 846 19.07 -16.49 21.38
N TYR A 847 18.41 -16.19 22.49
CA TYR A 847 18.55 -14.91 23.18
C TYR A 847 18.27 -15.04 24.67
N LEU A 848 18.80 -14.09 25.44
CA LEU A 848 18.43 -13.81 26.84
C LEU A 848 17.99 -12.36 26.94
N THR A 849 16.90 -12.11 27.66
CA THR A 849 16.29 -10.79 27.84
C THR A 849 16.35 -10.36 29.30
N TYR A 850 16.62 -9.07 29.54
CA TYR A 850 16.68 -8.47 30.88
C TYR A 850 15.91 -7.14 30.89
N ASP A 851 14.96 -7.00 31.79
CA ASP A 851 14.14 -5.80 32.03
C ASP A 851 14.42 -5.14 33.40
N ASN A 852 15.16 -5.81 34.28
CA ASN A 852 15.50 -5.35 35.62
C ASN A 852 16.04 -3.91 35.61
N PRO A 853 15.37 -2.93 36.28
CA PRO A 853 15.78 -1.53 36.27
C PRO A 853 17.22 -1.26 36.75
N ALA A 854 17.81 -2.15 37.56
CA ALA A 854 19.20 -2.04 38.01
C ALA A 854 20.22 -2.41 36.90
N ILE A 855 19.83 -3.28 35.97
CA ILE A 855 20.57 -3.61 34.74
C ILE A 855 20.35 -2.51 33.70
N LEU A 856 19.09 -2.15 33.42
CA LEU A 856 18.74 -1.15 32.40
C LEU A 856 19.40 0.21 32.66
N LYS A 857 19.43 0.68 33.91
CA LYS A 857 20.09 1.96 34.28
C LYS A 857 21.61 1.97 34.04
N ARG A 858 22.26 0.80 33.96
CA ARG A 858 23.71 0.67 33.69
C ARG A 858 24.05 0.64 32.19
N VAL A 859 23.07 0.40 31.32
CA VAL A 859 23.20 0.42 29.85
C VAL A 859 22.38 1.57 29.22
N SER A 860 22.18 2.65 29.98
CA SER A 860 21.45 3.88 29.60
C SER A 860 22.18 5.12 30.12
N GLY A 861 21.64 6.31 29.86
CA GLY A 861 22.08 7.56 30.48
C GLY A 861 23.38 8.09 29.89
N SER A 862 24.17 8.81 30.69
CA SER A 862 25.37 9.48 30.19
C SER A 862 26.55 8.54 29.98
N ARG A 863 26.64 7.43 30.71
CA ARG A 863 27.79 6.50 30.68
C ARG A 863 27.31 5.06 30.67
N SER A 864 27.95 4.21 29.88
CA SER A 864 27.62 2.78 29.80
C SER A 864 28.91 1.97 29.65
N ASN A 865 29.12 0.96 30.49
CA ASN A 865 30.28 0.08 30.44
C ASN A 865 29.79 -1.36 30.34
N ALA A 866 30.29 -2.13 29.38
CA ALA A 866 30.01 -3.55 29.19
C ALA A 866 31.32 -4.31 28.97
N PHE A 867 31.56 -5.33 29.81
CA PHE A 867 32.65 -6.28 29.64
C PHE A 867 32.05 -7.68 29.48
N MET A 868 32.53 -8.46 28.52
CA MET A 868 32.15 -9.86 28.37
C MET A 868 33.27 -10.68 27.71
N ARG A 869 33.18 -12.00 27.83
CA ARG A 869 33.96 -12.95 27.05
C ARG A 869 33.04 -13.69 26.09
N PHE A 870 33.50 -13.95 24.86
CA PHE A 870 32.74 -14.75 23.89
C PHE A 870 33.65 -15.77 23.16
N LYS A 871 33.08 -16.87 22.68
CA LYS A 871 33.68 -17.76 21.68
C LYS A 871 32.68 -18.05 20.56
N THR A 872 33.13 -18.11 19.30
CA THR A 872 32.29 -18.29 18.11
C THR A 872 33.11 -18.77 16.92
N THR A 873 32.47 -19.47 15.98
CA THR A 873 33.03 -19.81 14.66
C THR A 873 32.33 -19.06 13.51
N ALA A 874 31.19 -18.39 13.78
CA ALA A 874 30.49 -17.56 12.82
C ALA A 874 31.12 -16.17 12.70
N LYS A 875 31.21 -15.68 11.46
CA LYS A 875 31.67 -14.31 11.12
C LYS A 875 30.69 -13.22 11.53
N ASP A 876 29.41 -13.56 11.66
CA ASP A 876 28.32 -12.63 11.86
C ASP A 876 27.42 -13.10 13.01
N GLY A 877 27.08 -12.17 13.90
CA GLY A 877 26.20 -12.47 15.02
C GLY A 877 26.12 -11.33 16.02
N LEU A 878 24.90 -11.01 16.45
CA LEU A 878 24.65 -10.04 17.51
C LEU A 878 25.04 -10.61 18.90
N LEU A 879 25.88 -9.89 19.65
CA LEU A 879 26.28 -10.26 21.03
C LEU A 879 25.45 -9.53 22.08
N MET A 880 25.12 -8.26 21.85
CA MET A 880 24.32 -7.42 22.75
C MET A 880 23.52 -6.41 21.95
N TRP A 881 22.24 -6.21 22.29
CA TRP A 881 21.41 -5.12 21.76
C TRP A 881 20.58 -4.48 22.85
N ARG A 882 20.43 -3.16 22.76
CA ARG A 882 19.36 -2.42 23.44
C ARG A 882 19.04 -1.18 22.61
N GLY A 883 17.76 -0.93 22.37
CA GLY A 883 17.25 0.20 21.59
C GLY A 883 15.73 0.17 21.54
N ASP A 884 15.12 1.27 21.12
CA ASP A 884 13.65 1.33 20.97
C ASP A 884 13.17 0.63 19.68
N SER A 885 11.88 0.30 19.61
CA SER A 885 11.28 -0.48 18.53
C SER A 885 9.92 0.09 18.07
N PRO A 886 9.63 0.15 16.76
CA PRO A 886 10.56 -0.08 15.65
C PRO A 886 11.64 1.00 15.59
N MET A 887 12.83 0.64 15.10
CA MET A 887 13.97 1.53 15.01
C MET A 887 13.71 2.67 14.01
N ARG A 888 13.69 3.92 14.50
CA ARG A 888 13.64 5.14 13.66
C ARG A 888 15.07 5.59 13.35
N PRO A 889 15.32 6.41 12.30
CA PRO A 889 16.67 6.89 11.97
C PRO A 889 17.39 7.57 13.15
N ASN A 890 16.64 8.32 13.95
CA ASN A 890 17.13 9.01 15.15
C ASN A 890 16.72 8.30 16.46
N SER A 891 16.43 6.99 16.44
CA SER A 891 16.22 6.21 17.67
C SER A 891 17.55 5.95 18.39
N ASP A 892 17.54 6.13 19.71
CA ASP A 892 18.64 5.72 20.57
C ASP A 892 18.80 4.19 20.58
N PHE A 893 20.05 3.73 20.48
CA PHE A 893 20.41 2.34 20.63
C PHE A 893 21.87 2.18 21.07
N ILE A 894 22.21 1.00 21.56
CA ILE A 894 23.57 0.55 21.85
C ILE A 894 23.69 -0.94 21.53
N SER A 895 24.72 -1.32 20.79
CA SER A 895 24.91 -2.69 20.32
C SER A 895 26.37 -3.11 20.27
N LEU A 896 26.57 -4.42 20.39
CA LEU A 896 27.85 -5.09 20.21
C LEU A 896 27.61 -6.35 19.39
N GLY A 897 28.38 -6.58 18.34
CA GLY A 897 28.21 -7.72 17.47
C GLY A 897 29.39 -7.97 16.54
N LEU A 898 29.39 -9.10 15.87
CA LEU A 898 30.31 -9.44 14.80
C LEU A 898 29.64 -9.20 13.44
N ARG A 899 30.41 -8.63 12.50
CA ARG A 899 30.05 -8.45 11.09
C ARG A 899 31.28 -8.67 10.22
N ASP A 900 31.20 -9.56 9.24
CA ASP A 900 32.31 -9.99 8.37
C ASP A 900 33.55 -10.52 9.13
N GLY A 901 33.38 -10.94 10.39
CA GLY A 901 34.44 -11.35 11.31
C GLY A 901 35.05 -10.21 12.14
N ALA A 902 34.75 -8.95 11.83
CA ALA A 902 35.16 -7.80 12.62
C ALA A 902 34.18 -7.55 13.78
N LEU A 903 34.69 -7.14 14.94
CA LEU A 903 33.87 -6.84 16.12
C LEU A 903 33.50 -5.35 16.12
N VAL A 904 32.20 -5.06 16.19
CA VAL A 904 31.62 -3.72 16.05
C VAL A 904 30.88 -3.33 17.31
N PHE A 905 31.28 -2.23 17.93
CA PHE A 905 30.53 -1.55 18.99
C PHE A 905 29.86 -0.30 18.40
N SER A 906 28.54 -0.22 18.46
CA SER A 906 27.74 0.80 17.77
C SER A 906 26.70 1.42 18.71
N TYR A 907 26.39 2.71 18.56
CA TYR A 907 25.36 3.39 19.34
C TYR A 907 24.87 4.68 18.67
N ASN A 908 23.63 5.06 18.94
CA ASN A 908 23.02 6.34 18.57
C ASN A 908 22.48 7.04 19.82
N LEU A 909 22.58 8.37 19.84
CA LEU A 909 22.11 9.26 20.92
C LEU A 909 21.13 10.31 20.37
N GLY A 910 20.29 9.93 19.40
CA GLY A 910 19.32 10.82 18.75
C GLY A 910 19.89 11.79 17.70
N SER A 911 21.21 11.81 17.50
CA SER A 911 21.92 12.72 16.58
C SER A 911 22.76 12.00 15.49
N GLY A 912 22.72 10.67 15.42
CA GLY A 912 23.44 9.86 14.45
C GLY A 912 24.35 8.80 15.08
N VAL A 913 24.74 7.82 14.26
CA VAL A 913 25.37 6.57 14.73
C VAL A 913 26.89 6.71 14.87
N ALA A 914 27.43 6.41 16.06
CA ALA A 914 28.81 6.01 16.21
C ALA A 914 28.96 4.52 15.91
N SER A 915 29.96 4.13 15.10
CA SER A 915 30.33 2.73 14.88
C SER A 915 31.83 2.57 15.04
N ILE A 916 32.26 1.69 15.94
CA ILE A 916 33.67 1.49 16.31
C ILE A 916 34.02 0.03 16.05
N MET A 917 34.75 -0.19 14.96
CA MET A 917 35.13 -1.52 14.46
C MET A 917 36.55 -1.91 14.90
N VAL A 918 36.73 -3.19 15.20
CA VAL A 918 38.04 -3.85 15.37
C VAL A 918 38.11 -5.02 14.42
N ASN A 919 39.13 -5.04 13.55
CA ASN A 919 39.39 -6.16 12.65
C ASN A 919 40.34 -7.15 13.34
N GLY A 920 40.01 -8.44 13.27
CA GLY A 920 40.78 -9.52 13.90
C GLY A 920 40.14 -10.87 13.63
N SER A 921 40.75 -11.96 14.10
CA SER A 921 40.30 -13.33 13.85
C SER A 921 39.30 -13.81 14.91
N PHE A 922 38.24 -13.02 15.16
CA PHE A 922 37.34 -13.22 16.30
C PHE A 922 36.34 -14.38 16.15
N ASN A 923 36.42 -15.12 15.04
CA ASN A 923 35.60 -16.29 14.72
C ASN A 923 36.44 -17.58 14.64
N ASP A 924 37.56 -17.66 15.37
CA ASP A 924 38.47 -18.82 15.39
C ASP A 924 38.08 -19.96 16.36
N GLY A 925 36.93 -19.80 17.05
CA GLY A 925 36.43 -20.74 18.06
C GLY A 925 36.99 -20.54 19.48
N ARG A 926 37.93 -19.61 19.70
CA ARG A 926 38.57 -19.36 21.00
C ARG A 926 37.84 -18.28 21.82
N TRP A 927 38.24 -18.12 23.08
CA TRP A 927 37.68 -17.15 24.00
C TRP A 927 38.35 -15.77 23.85
N HIS A 928 37.62 -14.81 23.30
CA HIS A 928 38.00 -13.40 23.25
C HIS A 928 37.44 -12.62 24.44
N ARG A 929 38.19 -11.62 24.91
CA ARG A 929 37.77 -10.65 25.94
C ARG A 929 37.43 -9.32 25.27
N VAL A 930 36.21 -8.84 25.40
CA VAL A 930 35.80 -7.51 24.90
C VAL A 930 35.37 -6.59 26.04
N LYS A 931 35.85 -5.35 25.99
CA LYS A 931 35.44 -4.24 26.86
C LYS A 931 34.95 -3.08 26.00
N ALA A 932 33.65 -2.82 26.04
CA ALA A 932 33.01 -1.66 25.45
C ALA A 932 32.69 -0.61 26.53
N VAL A 933 33.00 0.64 26.26
CA VAL A 933 32.82 1.79 27.15
C VAL A 933 32.27 2.94 26.33
N ARG A 934 31.24 3.62 26.84
CA ARG A 934 30.74 4.90 26.32
C ARG A 934 30.66 5.90 27.46
N ASP A 935 31.15 7.10 27.23
CA ASP A 935 31.08 8.25 28.14
C ASP A 935 30.63 9.50 27.35
N GLY A 936 29.38 9.90 27.57
CA GLY A 936 28.66 10.81 26.70
C GLY A 936 28.62 10.30 25.26
N GLN A 937 29.20 11.09 24.37
CA GLN A 937 29.37 10.78 22.95
C GLN A 937 30.59 9.92 22.64
N SER A 938 31.52 9.77 23.57
CA SER A 938 32.82 9.15 23.31
C SER A 938 32.76 7.66 23.61
N GLY A 939 33.02 6.83 22.61
CA GLY A 939 33.06 5.37 22.72
C GLY A 939 34.48 4.84 22.64
N LYS A 940 34.72 3.73 23.33
CA LYS A 940 35.97 2.97 23.34
C LYS A 940 35.67 1.48 23.40
N ILE A 941 36.15 0.73 22.41
CA ILE A 941 36.19 -0.73 22.43
C ILE A 941 37.63 -1.19 22.64
N THR A 942 37.83 -2.31 23.30
CA THR A 942 39.12 -2.98 23.46
C THR A 942 38.87 -4.48 23.40
N VAL A 943 39.63 -5.19 22.56
CA VAL A 943 39.44 -6.63 22.30
C VAL A 943 40.78 -7.32 22.45
N ASP A 944 40.88 -8.22 23.43
CA ASP A 944 42.12 -8.84 23.90
C ASP A 944 43.28 -7.83 23.92
N ASP A 945 44.33 -8.10 23.15
CA ASP A 945 45.56 -7.31 23.11
C ASP A 945 45.70 -6.51 21.78
N TYR A 946 44.63 -6.42 20.97
CA TYR A 946 44.58 -5.66 19.69
C TYR A 946 44.61 -4.12 19.86
N GLY A 947 44.88 -3.64 21.07
CA GLY A 947 44.76 -2.24 21.46
C GLY A 947 43.31 -1.77 21.59
N ALA A 948 43.14 -0.51 21.96
CA ALA A 948 41.83 0.12 22.06
C ALA A 948 41.51 0.95 20.81
N ARG A 949 40.29 0.84 20.31
CA ARG A 949 39.75 1.74 19.28
C ARG A 949 38.71 2.67 19.90
N THR A 950 38.73 3.92 19.48
CA THR A 950 37.84 4.97 19.96
C THR A 950 37.11 5.61 18.79
N GLY A 951 35.90 6.08 19.05
CA GLY A 951 35.08 6.84 18.11
C GLY A 951 34.10 7.71 18.88
N LYS A 952 33.36 8.57 18.17
CA LYS A 952 32.45 9.53 18.79
C LYS A 952 31.15 9.60 18.00
N SER A 953 30.00 9.69 18.68
CA SER A 953 28.72 9.96 18.00
C SER A 953 28.62 11.44 17.59
N PRO A 954 28.03 11.75 16.42
CA PRO A 954 27.80 13.11 15.97
C PRO A 954 26.78 13.88 16.84
N GLY A 955 26.64 15.18 16.54
CA GLY A 955 25.72 16.11 17.23
C GLY A 955 26.20 16.56 18.62
N MET A 956 25.26 16.98 19.47
CA MET A 956 25.52 17.45 20.85
C MET A 956 24.90 16.59 21.97
N MET A 957 24.02 15.64 21.61
CA MET A 957 23.38 14.76 22.59
C MET A 957 24.41 13.79 23.22
N ARG A 958 24.35 13.63 24.55
CA ARG A 958 25.29 12.79 25.35
C ARG A 958 24.59 11.68 26.14
N GLN A 959 23.26 11.71 26.19
CA GLN A 959 22.41 10.86 27.01
C GLN A 959 21.82 9.75 26.13
N LEU A 960 21.84 8.51 26.60
CA LEU A 960 21.25 7.35 25.92
C LEU A 960 19.89 7.03 26.56
N ASN A 961 18.82 7.47 25.91
CA ASN A 961 17.43 7.42 26.35
C ASN A 961 16.70 6.26 25.66
N ILE A 962 16.77 5.06 26.26
CA ILE A 962 16.15 3.85 25.72
C ILE A 962 15.17 3.29 26.75
N ASN A 963 13.95 3.00 26.32
CA ASN A 963 12.91 2.37 27.14
C ASN A 963 12.81 0.85 26.90
N GLY A 964 13.34 0.35 25.78
CA GLY A 964 13.44 -1.09 25.51
C GLY A 964 14.31 -1.89 26.49
N ALA A 965 14.09 -3.20 26.53
CA ALA A 965 14.86 -4.18 27.32
C ALA A 965 16.30 -4.37 26.79
N LEU A 966 17.15 -5.02 27.60
CA LEU A 966 18.48 -5.49 27.17
C LEU A 966 18.38 -6.91 26.62
N TYR A 967 19.01 -7.15 25.48
CA TYR A 967 19.10 -8.46 24.83
C TYR A 967 20.57 -8.90 24.71
N VAL A 968 20.83 -10.19 24.94
CA VAL A 968 22.17 -10.80 24.88
C VAL A 968 22.16 -12.06 24.01
N GLY A 969 23.18 -12.18 23.15
CA GLY A 969 23.40 -13.30 22.22
C GLY A 969 22.46 -13.37 21.00
N GLY A 970 21.44 -12.51 20.94
CA GLY A 970 20.45 -12.43 19.87
C GLY A 970 19.21 -11.69 20.36
N MET A 971 18.15 -11.66 19.56
CA MET A 971 16.79 -11.24 19.95
C MET A 971 15.76 -11.78 18.95
N LYS A 972 14.47 -11.51 19.17
CA LYS A 972 13.42 -11.69 18.15
C LYS A 972 13.68 -10.70 16.99
N GLU A 973 13.31 -11.06 15.76
CA GLU A 973 13.27 -10.15 14.59
C GLU A 973 14.51 -9.25 14.38
N ILE A 974 15.71 -9.84 14.47
CA ILE A 974 16.99 -9.10 14.55
C ILE A 974 17.20 -8.13 13.36
N ALA A 975 16.86 -8.52 12.14
CA ALA A 975 17.00 -7.67 10.95
C ALA A 975 16.12 -6.40 11.03
N LEU A 976 14.92 -6.50 11.62
CA LEU A 976 14.03 -5.36 11.87
C LEU A 976 14.63 -4.43 12.95
N HIS A 977 14.90 -4.96 14.13
CA HIS A 977 15.35 -4.14 15.26
C HIS A 977 16.71 -3.49 15.04
N THR A 978 17.58 -4.07 14.20
CA THR A 978 18.93 -3.55 13.92
C THR A 978 19.06 -2.81 12.58
N ASN A 979 17.96 -2.59 11.85
CA ASN A 979 17.94 -2.06 10.48
C ASN A 979 18.97 -2.77 9.56
N ARG A 980 18.80 -4.09 9.40
CA ARG A 980 19.68 -5.01 8.65
C ARG A 980 21.17 -5.03 9.05
N GLN A 981 21.59 -4.36 10.13
CA GLN A 981 22.99 -4.43 10.60
C GLN A 981 23.40 -5.85 11.04
N TYR A 982 22.45 -6.66 11.52
CA TYR A 982 22.67 -8.05 11.89
C TYR A 982 21.48 -8.93 11.44
N MET A 983 21.78 -10.02 10.74
CA MET A 983 20.75 -10.98 10.27
C MET A 983 20.55 -12.18 11.21
N ARG A 984 21.39 -12.32 12.24
CA ARG A 984 21.36 -13.43 13.21
C ARG A 984 21.98 -13.05 14.55
N GLY A 985 21.67 -13.82 15.59
CA GLY A 985 22.37 -13.80 16.88
C GLY A 985 23.72 -14.52 16.81
N LEU A 986 24.40 -14.59 17.94
CA LEU A 986 25.65 -15.33 18.12
C LEU A 986 25.44 -16.84 17.89
N VAL A 987 26.36 -17.47 17.17
CA VAL A 987 26.51 -18.94 17.11
C VAL A 987 27.79 -19.30 17.88
N GLY A 988 27.65 -19.51 19.18
CA GLY A 988 28.78 -19.49 20.10
C GLY A 988 28.37 -19.50 21.57
N CYS A 989 29.22 -18.98 22.45
CA CYS A 989 28.95 -18.85 23.89
C CYS A 989 29.38 -17.48 24.42
N ILE A 990 28.72 -17.02 25.49
CA ILE A 990 29.09 -15.80 26.24
C ILE A 990 29.35 -16.19 27.70
N SER A 991 30.35 -15.58 28.33
CA SER A 991 30.59 -15.71 29.77
C SER A 991 31.13 -14.40 30.36
N HIS A 992 31.19 -14.31 31.69
CA HIS A 992 31.80 -13.20 32.41
C HIS A 992 31.21 -11.81 32.04
N PHE A 993 29.89 -11.70 31.93
CA PHE A 993 29.24 -10.42 31.59
C PHE A 993 29.18 -9.51 32.82
N THR A 994 29.70 -8.29 32.69
CA THR A 994 29.77 -7.30 33.77
C THR A 994 29.46 -5.91 33.24
N LEU A 995 28.54 -5.21 33.91
CA LEU A 995 28.16 -3.82 33.64
C LEU A 995 28.76 -2.85 34.65
N SER A 996 28.89 -1.57 34.27
CA SER A 996 29.34 -0.46 35.13
C SER A 996 30.67 -0.65 35.89
N THR A 997 31.47 -1.64 35.50
CA THR A 997 32.74 -2.09 36.13
C THR A 997 32.61 -2.86 37.45
N ASP A 998 31.45 -2.81 38.12
CA ASP A 998 31.17 -3.43 39.42
C ASP A 998 30.13 -4.56 39.37
N TYR A 999 29.17 -4.48 38.45
CA TYR A 999 27.94 -5.25 38.48
C TYR A 999 28.02 -6.46 37.56
N HIS A 1000 28.36 -7.61 38.13
CA HIS A 1000 28.34 -8.90 37.43
C HIS A 1000 26.89 -9.31 37.11
N ILE A 1001 26.67 -9.94 35.96
CA ILE A 1001 25.37 -10.52 35.57
C ILE A 1001 25.50 -12.04 35.50
N ALA A 1002 24.70 -12.73 36.31
CA ALA A 1002 24.49 -14.16 36.21
C ALA A 1002 23.58 -14.44 35.00
N LEU A 1003 24.20 -14.67 33.83
CA LEU A 1003 23.55 -14.64 32.51
C LEU A 1003 22.21 -15.41 32.39
N VAL A 1004 22.00 -16.47 33.15
CA VAL A 1004 20.75 -17.25 33.12
C VAL A 1004 19.85 -17.01 34.34
N GLU A 1005 20.40 -16.58 35.47
CA GLU A 1005 19.63 -16.34 36.71
C GLU A 1005 19.04 -14.92 36.78
N ASP A 1006 19.72 -13.91 36.20
CA ASP A 1006 19.25 -12.52 36.11
C ASP A 1006 18.29 -12.26 34.92
N ALA A 1007 18.10 -13.24 34.04
CA ALA A 1007 17.30 -13.10 32.81
C ALA A 1007 15.80 -13.34 33.06
N VAL A 1008 14.94 -12.51 32.45
CA VAL A 1008 13.47 -12.59 32.61
C VAL A 1008 12.80 -13.53 31.59
N ASP A 1009 13.39 -13.67 30.40
CA ASP A 1009 13.04 -14.69 29.39
C ASP A 1009 14.32 -15.09 28.63
N GLY A 1010 14.28 -16.26 28.02
CA GLY A 1010 15.28 -16.70 27.06
C GLY A 1010 14.74 -17.80 26.17
N LYS A 1011 15.32 -17.92 24.97
CA LYS A 1011 14.99 -18.99 24.02
C LYS A 1011 16.23 -19.72 23.55
N ASN A 1012 16.10 -21.04 23.41
CA ASN A 1012 17.12 -21.93 22.86
C ASN A 1012 18.50 -21.81 23.54
N ILE A 1013 18.52 -21.69 24.87
CA ILE A 1013 19.74 -21.54 25.68
C ILE A 1013 20.16 -22.89 26.24
N ASN A 1014 21.31 -23.39 25.78
CA ASN A 1014 21.89 -24.66 26.19
C ASN A 1014 23.19 -24.42 27.00
N THR A 1015 23.72 -25.44 27.66
CA THR A 1015 25.03 -25.36 28.33
C THR A 1015 26.18 -25.40 27.32
N CYS A 1016 27.10 -24.42 27.41
CA CYS A 1016 28.27 -24.36 26.55
C CYS A 1016 29.29 -25.46 26.87
N GLY A 1017 29.39 -26.46 25.99
CA GLY A 1017 30.33 -27.56 26.15
C GLY A 1017 31.80 -27.14 26.29
N ALA A 1018 32.50 -27.83 27.22
CA ALA A 1018 33.92 -27.68 27.52
C ALA A 1018 34.84 -28.56 26.63
N LYS A 1019 34.40 -28.87 25.41
CA LYS A 1019 35.21 -29.50 24.35
C LYS A 1019 35.65 -28.46 23.33
#